data_AF-A0A357LZ10-F1
#
_entry.id   AF-A0A357LZ10-F1
#
_cell.length_a   1.000
_cell.length_b   1.000
_cell.length_c   1.000
_cell.angle_alpha   90.00
_cell.angle_beta   90.00
_cell.angle_gamma   90.00
#
_symmetry.space_group_name_H-M   'P 1'
#
loop_
_entity.id
_entity.type
_entity.pdbx_description
1 polymer ?
#
loop_
_entity_poly.entity_id
_entity_poly.type
_entity_poly.pdbx_seq_one_letter_code
_entity_poly.pdbx_strand_id
1 'polypeptide(L)'
;VGGQLVFTNTEVGSGEGLDFTATAAEPQALAALGFDSMFVVTGEDTVDRSNSFRINLVVPAPDAEGRSGSVLISLNEEYRSVQQLAASINRQLNSQDADSYIGVRALAVEIEPRVSPPQYELEFRAVEEGEASVISVTSISAEGPDVTQADMYAILQADPYDGSLLETGIEGVTNEYPETTVTLVDPDGNETEIVIPENSEANEIVALFNQQPGVTASSETQVTLPLSGYNSPGDDMFITLNGQRLESTSLEDMADEINSYRGTTLPGFLAEVNETGDLVITNQIGRDVVIAIESSETSDSLVVQGKEGTGPVVLGGSSTADTAAAVGGTVNFILNEGYIMQDPSPVVSGIFGTLDESEYETYILNSFDPDDQDTYNHATSTTIYDSLGNSHIMTQYFVKEPLDQTRPDGESIWAMYVQVDGEDVGDPDPSLPFPQNLEPTQARFELFFNQDGTLDEEGTGNIFITNWDPLDAEGERNGATGSVNVLEGGLPLTEPASSSNFRIDMSGTTQFGSVFSVNEVNQNGYGAGRLTGLEVDGDGVIFARFTNGQAQTLGQVALAYFRDPEGLSPVGDTAWAESFESGVPTIGAPGTGSFGGIRASALEDSNVDLSEELVGLIIAQRNFQASAKTIETTDQVTQTILNL
;
A
#
# COMPACT_ATOMS: atom_id res chain seq x y z
N VAL A 1 30.66 9.60 -75.35
CA VAL A 1 31.90 10.17 -74.76
C VAL A 1 32.99 10.15 -75.82
N GLY A 2 33.75 11.23 -76.02
CA GLY A 2 34.89 11.24 -76.97
C GLY A 2 34.55 11.00 -78.46
N GLY A 3 33.34 11.35 -78.91
CA GLY A 3 32.88 11.08 -80.29
C GLY A 3 32.29 9.68 -80.51
N GLN A 4 32.20 8.86 -79.46
CA GLN A 4 31.52 7.56 -79.47
C GLN A 4 30.20 7.62 -78.69
N LEU A 5 29.20 6.87 -79.15
CA LEU A 5 27.99 6.56 -78.38
C LEU A 5 28.33 5.49 -77.35
N VAL A 6 28.01 5.75 -76.09
CA VAL A 6 28.22 4.82 -74.98
C VAL A 6 26.85 4.53 -74.39
N PHE A 7 26.50 3.26 -74.29
CA PHE A 7 25.29 2.79 -73.65
C PHE A 7 25.69 2.07 -72.36
N THR A 8 25.07 2.44 -71.25
CA THR A 8 25.29 1.80 -69.95
C THR A 8 24.00 1.08 -69.60
N ASN A 9 24.07 -0.24 -69.40
CA ASN A 9 22.94 -0.96 -68.82
C ASN A 9 22.88 -0.66 -67.33
N THR A 10 21.72 -0.22 -66.84
CA THR A 10 21.48 0.08 -65.41
C THR A 10 20.90 -1.11 -64.66
N GLU A 11 20.51 -2.19 -65.36
CA GLU A 11 19.98 -3.41 -64.77
C GLU A 11 20.93 -4.61 -65.00
N VAL A 12 20.97 -5.52 -64.04
CA VAL A 12 21.96 -6.62 -63.98
C VAL A 12 21.23 -7.97 -63.89
N GLY A 13 21.56 -8.92 -64.78
CA GLY A 13 21.00 -10.28 -64.76
C GLY A 13 21.24 -11.03 -66.08
N SER A 14 21.24 -12.37 -66.03
CA SER A 14 21.37 -13.20 -67.24
C SER A 14 20.10 -13.10 -68.09
N GLY A 15 20.11 -12.25 -69.12
CA GLY A 15 18.96 -12.02 -70.00
C GLY A 15 18.76 -10.54 -70.36
N GLU A 16 19.29 -9.62 -69.55
CA GLU A 16 19.18 -8.18 -69.75
C GLU A 16 20.30 -7.68 -70.68
N GLY A 17 20.23 -8.09 -71.95
CA GLY A 17 21.11 -7.61 -73.01
C GLY A 17 20.52 -6.38 -73.71
N LEU A 18 21.37 -5.43 -74.13
CA LEU A 18 20.93 -4.36 -75.03
C LEU A 18 20.83 -4.90 -76.46
N ASP A 19 19.62 -4.90 -77.02
CA ASP A 19 19.40 -5.23 -78.44
C ASP A 19 19.11 -3.96 -79.26
N PHE A 20 19.75 -3.85 -80.42
CA PHE A 20 19.58 -2.72 -81.32
C PHE A 20 18.82 -3.17 -82.56
N THR A 21 17.53 -2.83 -82.61
CA THR A 21 16.69 -3.14 -83.78
C THR A 21 16.55 -1.92 -84.69
N ALA A 22 16.86 -2.09 -85.99
CA ALA A 22 16.62 -1.04 -86.98
C ALA A 22 15.11 -0.84 -87.23
N THR A 23 14.67 0.41 -87.36
CA THR A 23 13.28 0.70 -87.74
C THR A 23 13.06 0.41 -89.23
N ALA A 24 11.84 -0.01 -89.60
CA ALA A 24 11.52 -0.43 -90.97
C ALA A 24 11.72 0.66 -92.05
N ALA A 25 11.81 1.94 -91.65
CA ALA A 25 12.00 3.06 -92.56
C ALA A 25 13.45 3.20 -93.08
N GLU A 26 14.45 2.84 -92.27
CA GLU A 26 15.87 2.94 -92.65
C GLU A 26 16.69 1.75 -92.13
N PRO A 27 16.55 0.56 -92.73
CA PRO A 27 17.21 -0.66 -92.28
C PRO A 27 18.75 -0.63 -92.42
N GLN A 28 19.31 0.36 -93.14
CA GLN A 28 20.75 0.48 -93.37
C GLN A 28 21.48 1.35 -92.34
N ALA A 29 20.74 2.05 -91.46
CA ALA A 29 21.32 2.93 -90.45
C ALA A 29 22.17 2.17 -89.41
N LEU A 30 21.74 0.95 -89.03
CA LEU A 30 22.46 0.12 -88.06
C LEU A 30 23.80 -0.40 -88.60
N ALA A 31 23.83 -0.78 -89.89
CA ALA A 31 25.04 -1.21 -90.59
C ALA A 31 26.03 -0.05 -90.81
N ALA A 32 25.54 1.17 -91.05
CA ALA A 32 26.38 2.36 -91.20
C ALA A 32 27.09 2.77 -89.90
N LEU A 33 26.53 2.40 -88.74
CA LEU A 33 27.15 2.58 -87.42
C LEU A 33 28.14 1.45 -87.06
N GLY A 34 28.33 0.46 -87.94
CA GLY A 34 29.29 -0.63 -87.75
C GLY A 34 28.81 -1.74 -86.81
N PHE A 35 27.52 -1.77 -86.48
CA PHE A 35 26.93 -2.86 -85.70
C PHE A 35 26.53 -4.01 -86.64
N ASP A 36 27.51 -4.78 -87.09
CA ASP A 36 27.25 -6.05 -87.77
C ASP A 36 26.68 -7.03 -86.73
N SER A 37 25.44 -7.46 -86.96
CA SER A 37 24.61 -8.28 -86.07
C SER A 37 25.36 -9.49 -85.48
N MET A 38 25.95 -9.35 -84.29
CA MET A 38 26.38 -10.47 -83.42
C MET A 38 26.91 -10.05 -82.03
N PHE A 39 26.65 -8.83 -81.56
CA PHE A 39 27.08 -8.43 -80.20
C PHE A 39 25.86 -8.21 -79.32
N VAL A 40 25.35 -9.30 -78.73
CA VAL A 40 24.75 -9.17 -77.41
C VAL A 40 25.89 -8.74 -76.50
N VAL A 41 25.90 -7.48 -76.08
CA VAL A 41 26.79 -7.04 -75.01
C VAL A 41 26.16 -7.58 -73.73
N THR A 42 26.58 -8.78 -73.32
CA THR A 42 26.30 -9.27 -71.98
C THR A 42 26.97 -8.32 -71.00
N GLY A 43 26.21 -7.79 -70.05
CA GLY A 43 26.80 -7.06 -68.94
C GLY A 43 27.82 -7.97 -68.25
N GLU A 44 29.07 -7.52 -68.11
CA GLU A 44 29.99 -8.15 -67.18
C GLU A 44 29.61 -7.67 -65.78
N ASP A 45 29.08 -8.58 -64.96
CA ASP A 45 29.03 -8.36 -63.52
C ASP A 45 30.48 -8.37 -63.02
N THR A 46 30.99 -7.20 -62.62
CA THR A 46 32.36 -7.08 -62.11
C THR A 46 32.57 -7.80 -60.77
N VAL A 47 31.49 -8.28 -60.16
CA VAL A 47 31.50 -9.06 -58.92
C VAL A 47 31.35 -10.53 -59.30
N ASP A 48 32.42 -11.31 -59.14
CA ASP A 48 32.37 -12.77 -59.26
C ASP A 48 31.44 -13.34 -58.18
N ARG A 49 30.20 -13.68 -58.53
CA ARG A 49 29.16 -14.25 -57.64
C ARG A 49 29.03 -15.77 -57.79
N SER A 50 30.11 -16.45 -58.20
CA SER A 50 30.12 -17.88 -58.52
C SER A 50 29.58 -18.79 -57.41
N ASN A 51 29.68 -18.37 -56.15
CA ASN A 51 29.04 -19.02 -55.01
C ASN A 51 28.05 -18.06 -54.34
N SER A 52 26.76 -18.38 -54.40
CA SER A 52 25.70 -17.54 -53.81
C SER A 52 24.49 -18.35 -53.38
N PHE A 53 23.67 -17.79 -52.51
CA PHE A 53 22.39 -18.37 -52.08
C PHE A 53 21.41 -17.27 -51.71
N ARG A 54 20.12 -17.60 -51.61
CA ARG A 54 19.08 -16.68 -51.15
C ARG A 54 18.64 -17.04 -49.74
N ILE A 55 18.52 -16.03 -48.89
CA ILE A 55 17.82 -16.12 -47.60
C ILE A 55 16.44 -15.54 -47.81
N ASN A 56 15.41 -16.28 -47.45
CA ASN A 56 14.01 -15.86 -47.55
C ASN A 56 13.41 -15.81 -46.16
N LEU A 57 12.73 -14.72 -45.84
CA LEU A 57 11.80 -14.65 -44.71
C LEU A 57 10.38 -14.79 -45.26
N VAL A 58 9.59 -15.68 -44.69
CA VAL A 58 8.16 -15.78 -44.97
C VAL A 58 7.40 -15.49 -43.68
N VAL A 59 6.57 -14.46 -43.73
CA VAL A 59 5.64 -14.07 -42.68
C VAL A 59 4.25 -14.55 -43.09
N PRO A 60 3.58 -15.42 -42.31
CA PRO A 60 2.19 -15.79 -42.56
C PRO A 60 1.30 -14.54 -42.56
N ALA A 61 0.32 -14.48 -43.45
CA ALA A 61 -0.57 -13.32 -43.51
C ALA A 61 -1.39 -13.20 -42.20
N PRO A 62 -1.58 -11.97 -41.67
CA PRO A 62 -1.22 -10.68 -42.27
C PRO A 62 0.24 -10.24 -42.02
N ASP A 63 0.99 -9.94 -43.09
CA ASP A 63 2.34 -9.35 -43.04
C ASP A 63 2.22 -7.82 -43.02
N ALA A 64 2.04 -7.25 -41.82
CA ALA A 64 1.73 -5.82 -41.64
C ALA A 64 2.88 -4.91 -42.08
N GLU A 65 4.12 -5.36 -41.89
CA GLU A 65 5.34 -4.60 -42.20
C GLU A 65 5.91 -4.92 -43.59
N GLY A 66 5.34 -5.89 -44.31
CA GLY A 66 5.78 -6.28 -45.65
C GLY A 66 7.17 -6.92 -45.68
N ARG A 67 7.55 -7.65 -44.61
CA ARG A 67 8.91 -8.20 -44.44
C ARG A 67 9.12 -9.53 -45.17
N SER A 68 8.06 -10.13 -45.71
CA SER A 68 8.18 -11.31 -46.57
C SER A 68 9.00 -10.97 -47.82
N GLY A 69 10.22 -11.51 -47.88
CA GLY A 69 11.18 -11.12 -48.90
C GLY A 69 12.34 -12.10 -49.06
N SER A 70 13.22 -11.80 -50.02
CA SER A 70 14.33 -12.67 -50.39
C SER A 70 15.59 -11.85 -50.68
N VAL A 71 16.66 -12.08 -49.91
CA VAL A 71 17.95 -11.42 -50.07
C VAL A 71 18.98 -12.39 -50.64
N LEU A 72 19.69 -11.97 -51.70
CA LEU A 72 20.80 -12.73 -52.29
C LEU A 72 22.09 -12.47 -51.51
N ILE A 73 22.71 -13.55 -51.03
CA ILE A 73 23.99 -13.55 -50.33
C ILE A 73 25.07 -14.11 -51.26
N SER A 74 26.17 -13.37 -51.41
CA SER A 74 27.34 -13.79 -52.20
C SER A 74 28.50 -14.19 -51.29
N LEU A 75 29.16 -15.31 -51.60
CA LEU A 75 30.27 -15.88 -50.83
C LEU A 75 31.61 -15.65 -51.53
N ASN A 76 31.95 -14.38 -51.73
CA ASN A 76 33.10 -13.96 -52.54
C ASN A 76 34.34 -13.64 -51.69
N GLU A 77 34.33 -14.01 -50.41
CA GLU A 77 35.40 -13.74 -49.44
C GLU A 77 35.97 -15.07 -48.90
N GLU A 78 37.23 -15.06 -48.43
CA GLU A 78 37.79 -16.22 -47.70
C GLU A 78 37.28 -16.24 -46.25
N TYR A 79 36.61 -17.32 -45.85
CA TYR A 79 36.13 -17.52 -44.48
C TYR A 79 36.99 -18.55 -43.74
N ARG A 80 37.43 -18.24 -42.52
CA ARG A 80 38.25 -19.13 -41.67
C ARG A 80 37.49 -19.69 -40.46
N SER A 81 36.26 -19.21 -40.21
CA SER A 81 35.37 -19.72 -39.17
C SER A 81 33.89 -19.37 -39.47
N VAL A 82 32.96 -20.08 -38.80
CA VAL A 82 31.51 -19.83 -38.92
C VAL A 82 31.13 -18.42 -38.45
N GLN A 83 31.84 -17.88 -37.45
CA GLN A 83 31.66 -16.50 -36.99
C GLN A 83 32.01 -15.48 -38.07
N GLN A 84 33.08 -15.72 -38.85
CA GLN A 84 33.44 -14.84 -39.96
C GLN A 84 32.41 -14.90 -41.09
N LEU A 85 31.87 -16.09 -41.35
CA LEU A 85 30.78 -16.29 -42.30
C LEU A 85 29.52 -15.55 -41.86
N ALA A 86 29.05 -15.74 -40.62
CA ALA A 86 27.89 -15.06 -40.06
C ALA A 86 28.04 -13.51 -40.11
N ALA A 87 29.23 -12.99 -39.78
CA ALA A 87 29.50 -11.56 -39.87
C ALA A 87 29.44 -11.02 -41.31
N SER A 88 29.91 -11.79 -42.30
CA SER A 88 29.83 -11.42 -43.71
C SER A 88 28.38 -11.44 -44.22
N ILE A 89 27.59 -12.44 -43.81
CA ILE A 89 26.17 -12.53 -44.14
C ILE A 89 25.39 -11.35 -43.56
N ASN A 90 25.58 -11.05 -42.27
CA ASN A 90 24.92 -9.91 -41.61
C ASN A 90 25.27 -8.57 -42.27
N ARG A 91 26.50 -8.41 -42.76
CA ARG A 91 26.91 -7.21 -43.49
C ARG A 91 26.12 -7.03 -44.78
N GLN A 92 25.84 -8.13 -45.48
CA GLN A 92 25.07 -8.13 -46.74
C GLN A 92 23.56 -7.99 -46.49
N LEU A 93 23.04 -8.56 -45.40
CA LEU A 93 21.65 -8.38 -44.97
C LEU A 93 21.38 -6.92 -44.56
N ASN A 94 22.31 -6.28 -43.85
CA ASN A 94 22.18 -4.89 -43.40
C ASN A 94 22.52 -3.85 -44.49
N SER A 95 23.01 -4.27 -45.65
CA SER A 95 23.30 -3.36 -46.77
C SER A 95 22.16 -3.25 -47.78
N GLN A 96 21.01 -3.87 -47.50
CA GLN A 96 19.82 -3.74 -48.35
C GLN A 96 19.15 -2.38 -48.14
N ASP A 97 18.43 -1.90 -49.16
CA ASP A 97 17.57 -0.72 -49.03
C ASP A 97 16.35 -1.03 -48.14
N ALA A 98 15.69 0.02 -47.61
CA ALA A 98 14.58 -0.13 -46.66
C ALA A 98 13.46 -1.06 -47.18
N ASP A 99 13.15 -1.01 -48.48
CA ASP A 99 12.11 -1.83 -49.13
C ASP A 99 12.53 -3.30 -49.37
N SER A 100 13.79 -3.66 -49.11
CA SER A 100 14.35 -5.01 -49.31
C SER A 100 14.94 -5.60 -48.02
N TYR A 101 14.79 -4.91 -46.90
CA TYR A 101 15.14 -5.41 -45.58
C TYR A 101 14.14 -6.47 -45.15
N ILE A 102 14.64 -7.67 -44.84
CA ILE A 102 13.79 -8.81 -44.45
C ILE A 102 13.90 -9.13 -42.96
N GLY A 103 14.59 -8.33 -42.14
CA GLY A 103 14.66 -8.57 -40.70
C GLY A 103 15.24 -9.92 -40.28
N VAL A 104 16.28 -10.42 -40.95
CA VAL A 104 16.97 -11.68 -40.60
C VAL A 104 18.40 -11.40 -40.14
N ARG A 105 18.88 -12.16 -39.17
CA ARG A 105 20.26 -12.14 -38.68
C ARG A 105 20.86 -13.55 -38.62
N ALA A 106 22.11 -13.66 -39.03
CA ALA A 106 22.93 -14.85 -38.90
C ALA A 106 23.71 -14.87 -37.57
N LEU A 107 23.69 -15.99 -36.87
CA LEU A 107 24.37 -16.24 -35.60
C LEU A 107 25.28 -17.47 -35.73
N ALA A 108 26.39 -17.49 -34.99
CA ALA A 108 27.24 -18.66 -34.87
C ALA A 108 27.05 -19.25 -33.48
N VAL A 109 26.31 -20.36 -33.39
CA VAL A 109 25.91 -21.01 -32.14
C VAL A 109 26.77 -22.23 -31.87
N GLU A 110 27.15 -22.47 -30.61
CA GLU A 110 27.98 -23.64 -30.26
C GLU A 110 27.12 -24.91 -30.27
N ILE A 111 27.60 -25.99 -30.91
CA ILE A 111 26.81 -27.21 -31.05
C ILE A 111 26.58 -27.91 -29.70
N GLU A 112 25.44 -28.57 -29.55
CA GLU A 112 25.12 -29.40 -28.38
C GLU A 112 25.10 -30.91 -28.71
N PRO A 113 25.72 -31.77 -27.87
CA PRO A 113 26.48 -31.44 -26.66
C PRO A 113 27.84 -30.80 -26.98
N ARG A 114 28.30 -29.89 -26.12
CA ARG A 114 29.55 -29.14 -26.30
C ARG A 114 30.76 -30.06 -26.49
N VAL A 115 31.55 -29.78 -27.51
CA VAL A 115 32.75 -30.55 -27.89
C VAL A 115 34.03 -29.74 -27.65
N SER A 116 35.17 -30.42 -27.51
CA SER A 116 36.48 -29.78 -27.39
C SER A 116 37.42 -30.25 -28.52
N PRO A 117 37.93 -29.35 -29.38
CA PRO A 117 37.71 -27.89 -29.40
C PRO A 117 36.25 -27.50 -29.76
N PRO A 118 35.79 -26.31 -29.35
CA PRO A 118 34.41 -25.86 -29.58
C PRO A 118 34.11 -25.80 -31.08
N GLN A 119 32.95 -26.32 -31.45
CA GLN A 119 32.43 -26.31 -32.81
C GLN A 119 31.17 -25.45 -32.84
N TYR A 120 30.99 -24.73 -33.94
CA TYR A 120 29.88 -23.79 -34.10
C TYR A 120 29.10 -24.15 -35.36
N GLU A 121 27.80 -23.89 -35.32
CA GLU A 121 26.87 -23.97 -36.44
C GLU A 121 26.28 -22.59 -36.76
N LEU A 122 25.72 -22.46 -37.97
CA LEU A 122 25.16 -21.22 -38.48
C LEU A 122 23.65 -21.25 -38.29
N GLU A 123 23.12 -20.34 -37.47
CA GLU A 123 21.69 -20.22 -37.21
C GLU A 123 21.17 -18.88 -37.77
N PHE A 124 20.02 -18.89 -38.45
CA PHE A 124 19.35 -17.67 -38.88
C PHE A 124 18.15 -17.41 -37.98
N ARG A 125 18.06 -16.21 -37.40
CA ARG A 125 16.92 -15.77 -36.59
C ARG A 125 16.28 -14.54 -37.18
N ALA A 126 14.96 -14.44 -37.07
CA ALA A 126 14.27 -13.19 -37.30
C ALA A 126 14.70 -12.19 -36.22
N VAL A 127 14.78 -10.92 -36.60
CA VAL A 127 15.21 -9.82 -35.72
C VAL A 127 14.03 -9.23 -34.96
N GLU A 128 12.84 -9.26 -35.57
CA GLU A 128 11.62 -8.84 -34.89
C GLU A 128 11.10 -9.98 -34.02
N GLU A 129 10.95 -9.67 -32.74
CA GLU A 129 10.36 -10.55 -31.76
C GLU A 129 8.84 -10.57 -31.94
N GLY A 130 8.23 -11.73 -31.73
CA GLY A 130 6.78 -11.85 -31.69
C GLY A 130 6.07 -11.93 -33.05
N GLU A 131 6.79 -12.11 -34.16
CA GLU A 131 6.14 -12.41 -35.44
C GLU A 131 6.41 -13.86 -35.87
N ALA A 132 5.33 -14.60 -36.14
CA ALA A 132 5.46 -15.93 -36.70
C ALA A 132 6.19 -15.85 -38.04
N SER A 133 7.30 -16.54 -38.17
CA SER A 133 8.10 -16.45 -39.39
C SER A 133 8.88 -17.73 -39.67
N VAL A 134 9.12 -17.98 -40.95
CA VAL A 134 9.93 -19.11 -41.42
C VAL A 134 11.07 -18.57 -42.26
N ILE A 135 12.30 -18.84 -41.84
CA ILE A 135 13.49 -18.50 -42.60
C ILE A 135 13.92 -19.71 -43.42
N SER A 136 14.03 -19.55 -44.74
CA SER A 136 14.49 -20.63 -45.63
C SER A 136 15.64 -20.19 -46.51
N VAL A 137 16.58 -21.10 -46.75
CA VAL A 137 17.68 -20.90 -47.68
C VAL A 137 17.35 -21.58 -49.01
N THR A 138 17.37 -20.83 -50.11
CA THR A 138 17.03 -21.34 -51.46
C THR A 138 18.04 -20.88 -52.50
N SER A 139 17.90 -21.37 -53.75
CA SER A 139 18.67 -20.92 -54.91
C SER A 139 20.20 -20.95 -54.72
N ILE A 140 20.72 -22.00 -54.06
CA ILE A 140 22.16 -22.18 -53.87
C ILE A 140 22.83 -22.41 -55.23
N SER A 141 23.78 -21.56 -55.57
CA SER A 141 24.66 -21.65 -56.73
C SER A 141 26.11 -21.89 -56.27
N ALA A 142 26.77 -22.84 -56.92
CA ALA A 142 28.18 -23.16 -56.69
C ALA A 142 28.82 -23.55 -58.04
N GLU A 143 29.32 -22.56 -58.78
CA GLU A 143 29.89 -22.74 -60.13
C GLU A 143 31.42 -22.86 -60.13
N GLY A 144 32.07 -22.72 -58.96
CA GLY A 144 33.51 -22.83 -58.81
C GLY A 144 34.05 -24.27 -58.88
N PRO A 145 35.31 -24.49 -59.31
CA PRO A 145 35.92 -25.82 -59.39
C PRO A 145 36.23 -26.45 -58.02
N ASP A 146 36.23 -25.66 -56.95
CA ASP A 146 36.73 -26.05 -55.61
C ASP A 146 35.62 -26.42 -54.61
N VAL A 147 34.36 -26.09 -54.88
CA VAL A 147 33.22 -26.31 -53.98
C VAL A 147 32.02 -26.78 -54.80
N THR A 148 31.44 -27.93 -54.45
CA THR A 148 30.22 -28.41 -55.11
C THR A 148 28.96 -27.87 -54.43
N GLN A 149 27.83 -27.92 -55.13
CA GLN A 149 26.53 -27.56 -54.55
C GLN A 149 26.20 -28.40 -53.30
N ALA A 150 26.62 -29.67 -53.26
CA ALA A 150 26.45 -30.55 -52.10
C ALA A 150 27.31 -30.10 -50.90
N ASP A 151 28.52 -29.62 -51.16
CA ASP A 151 29.39 -29.06 -50.11
C ASP A 151 28.79 -27.77 -49.55
N MET A 152 28.10 -26.97 -50.38
CA MET A 152 27.42 -25.76 -49.92
C MET A 152 26.18 -26.05 -49.09
N TYR A 153 25.37 -27.05 -49.46
CA TYR A 153 24.28 -27.52 -48.60
C TYR A 153 24.80 -28.01 -47.24
N ALA A 154 25.94 -28.71 -47.22
CA ALA A 154 26.55 -29.16 -45.97
C ALA A 154 27.10 -28.00 -45.10
N ILE A 155 27.69 -26.97 -45.72
CA ILE A 155 28.23 -25.79 -45.00
C ILE A 155 27.10 -24.90 -44.46
N LEU A 156 26.04 -24.71 -45.24
CA LEU A 156 24.89 -23.91 -44.85
C LEU A 156 23.88 -24.69 -44.00
N GLN A 157 24.15 -25.98 -43.76
CA GLN A 157 23.25 -26.91 -43.08
C GLN A 157 21.82 -26.85 -43.62
N ALA A 158 21.68 -26.56 -44.91
CA ALA A 158 20.40 -26.51 -45.59
C ALA A 158 20.20 -27.86 -46.28
N ASP A 159 19.17 -28.61 -45.92
CA ASP A 159 18.68 -29.70 -46.74
C ASP A 159 17.29 -29.29 -47.29
N PRO A 160 17.15 -29.09 -48.60
CA PRO A 160 15.87 -28.69 -49.19
C PRO A 160 14.77 -29.77 -49.05
N TYR A 161 15.12 -30.97 -48.58
CA TYR A 161 14.22 -32.08 -48.32
C TYR A 161 14.01 -32.38 -46.83
N ASP A 162 14.73 -31.70 -45.93
CA ASP A 162 14.58 -31.85 -44.48
C ASP A 162 14.00 -30.56 -43.86
N GLY A 163 12.69 -30.57 -43.63
CA GLY A 163 12.00 -29.47 -42.96
C GLY A 163 12.19 -29.43 -41.45
N SER A 164 12.89 -30.40 -40.83
CA SER A 164 13.07 -30.44 -39.37
C SER A 164 14.04 -29.39 -38.84
N LEU A 165 14.81 -28.75 -39.72
CA LEU A 165 15.72 -27.64 -39.42
C LEU A 165 15.03 -26.28 -39.50
N LEU A 166 13.75 -26.25 -39.89
CA LEU A 166 12.93 -25.04 -39.91
C LEU A 166 12.06 -25.02 -38.66
N GLU A 167 12.42 -24.15 -37.72
CA GLU A 167 11.57 -23.81 -36.60
C GLU A 167 10.70 -22.61 -36.99
N THR A 168 9.38 -22.74 -36.85
CA THR A 168 8.46 -21.62 -37.05
C THR A 168 8.59 -20.72 -35.84
N GLY A 169 8.95 -19.45 -36.05
CA GLY A 169 8.85 -18.44 -35.00
C GLY A 169 7.42 -18.41 -34.45
N ILE A 170 7.26 -18.25 -33.14
CA ILE A 170 5.95 -18.15 -32.52
C ILE A 170 5.54 -16.68 -32.51
N GLU A 171 4.30 -16.39 -32.89
CA GLU A 171 3.72 -15.06 -32.73
C GLU A 171 3.72 -14.69 -31.24
N GLY A 172 4.23 -13.50 -30.93
CA GLY A 172 4.27 -12.97 -29.58
C GLY A 172 2.89 -12.47 -29.24
N VAL A 173 2.43 -12.78 -28.03
CA VAL A 173 1.21 -12.19 -27.51
C VAL A 173 1.49 -10.75 -27.09
N THR A 174 0.69 -9.81 -27.55
CA THR A 174 0.72 -8.42 -27.13
C THR A 174 -0.52 -8.10 -26.30
N ASN A 175 -0.54 -6.93 -25.66
CA ASN A 175 -1.71 -6.43 -24.95
C ASN A 175 -2.88 -6.02 -25.88
N GLU A 176 -2.69 -6.06 -27.20
CA GLU A 176 -3.65 -5.66 -28.24
C GLU A 176 -4.19 -4.22 -28.09
N TYR A 177 -3.45 -3.35 -27.40
CA TYR A 177 -3.83 -1.96 -27.21
C TYR A 177 -3.72 -1.18 -28.53
N PRO A 178 -4.80 -0.56 -29.03
CA PRO A 178 -4.71 0.23 -30.25
C PRO A 178 -4.03 1.57 -29.98
N GLU A 179 -3.52 2.21 -31.04
CA GLU A 179 -3.12 3.62 -30.96
C GLU A 179 -4.28 4.45 -30.43
N THR A 180 -4.03 5.22 -29.37
CA THR A 180 -5.05 5.99 -28.66
C THR A 180 -4.60 7.44 -28.50
N THR A 181 -5.48 8.39 -28.77
CA THR A 181 -5.24 9.81 -28.51
C THR A 181 -6.07 10.28 -27.32
N VAL A 182 -5.49 11.14 -26.48
CA VAL A 182 -6.17 11.77 -25.33
C VAL A 182 -5.84 13.26 -25.32
N THR A 183 -6.82 14.09 -24.99
CA THR A 183 -6.64 15.55 -24.90
C THR A 183 -6.50 15.97 -23.44
N LEU A 184 -5.39 16.61 -23.10
CA LEU A 184 -5.17 17.27 -21.82
C LEU A 184 -5.53 18.76 -21.94
N VAL A 185 -6.41 19.25 -21.07
CA VAL A 185 -6.80 20.67 -21.01
C VAL A 185 -6.21 21.30 -19.75
N ASP A 186 -5.50 22.41 -19.91
CA ASP A 186 -4.93 23.16 -18.79
C ASP A 186 -5.96 24.13 -18.14
N PRO A 187 -5.65 24.73 -16.97
CA PRO A 187 -6.54 25.66 -16.29
C PRO A 187 -6.86 26.95 -17.08
N ASP A 188 -6.05 27.29 -18.08
CA ASP A 188 -6.27 28.43 -18.99
C ASP A 188 -7.13 28.04 -20.22
N GLY A 189 -7.49 26.76 -20.35
CA GLY A 189 -8.30 26.20 -21.42
C GLY A 189 -7.52 25.83 -22.70
N ASN A 190 -6.19 25.71 -22.64
CA ASN A 190 -5.39 25.23 -23.77
C ASN A 190 -5.41 23.71 -23.83
N GLU A 191 -5.57 23.16 -25.04
CA GLU A 191 -5.63 21.74 -25.30
C GLU A 191 -4.29 21.21 -25.82
N THR A 192 -3.83 20.08 -25.26
CA THR A 192 -2.66 19.33 -25.69
C THR A 192 -3.06 17.91 -26.04
N GLU A 193 -2.91 17.52 -27.30
CA GLU A 193 -3.18 16.16 -27.76
C GLU A 193 -1.97 15.26 -27.51
N ILE A 194 -2.20 14.14 -26.84
CA ILE A 194 -1.19 13.14 -26.49
C ILE A 194 -1.52 11.88 -27.28
N VAL A 195 -0.58 11.42 -28.10
CA VAL A 195 -0.72 10.21 -28.91
C VAL A 195 0.04 9.07 -28.23
N ILE A 196 -0.68 8.00 -27.91
CA ILE A 196 -0.15 6.78 -27.33
C ILE A 196 -0.01 5.76 -28.46
N PRO A 197 1.22 5.31 -28.78
CA PRO A 197 1.44 4.29 -29.81
C PRO A 197 0.70 2.98 -29.51
N GLU A 198 0.39 2.22 -30.56
CA GLU A 198 -0.16 0.87 -30.41
C GLU A 198 0.77 -0.04 -29.59
N ASN A 199 0.17 -0.98 -28.86
CA ASN A 199 0.82 -1.94 -27.97
C ASN A 199 1.70 -1.33 -26.84
N SER A 200 1.62 -0.02 -26.58
CA SER A 200 2.42 0.63 -25.53
C SER A 200 2.18 -0.02 -24.16
N GLU A 201 3.27 -0.38 -23.46
CA GLU A 201 3.21 -0.87 -22.09
C GLU A 201 2.81 0.26 -21.12
N ALA A 202 2.22 -0.07 -19.97
CA ALA A 202 1.71 0.95 -19.04
C ALA A 202 2.81 1.90 -18.50
N ASN A 203 4.05 1.42 -18.36
CA ASN A 203 5.22 2.23 -18.01
C ASN A 203 5.58 3.27 -19.08
N GLU A 204 5.40 2.95 -20.36
CA GLU A 204 5.66 3.85 -21.49
C GLU A 204 4.59 4.95 -21.53
N ILE A 205 3.33 4.58 -21.31
CA ILE A 205 2.22 5.53 -21.15
C ILE A 205 2.52 6.49 -19.99
N VAL A 206 2.90 5.97 -18.82
CA VAL A 206 3.28 6.80 -17.66
C VAL A 206 4.42 7.76 -18.00
N ALA A 207 5.45 7.30 -18.71
CA ALA A 207 6.57 8.14 -19.12
C ALA A 207 6.15 9.27 -20.07
N LEU A 208 5.16 9.04 -20.93
CA LEU A 208 4.61 10.04 -21.85
C LEU A 208 3.81 11.12 -21.09
N PHE A 209 2.98 10.72 -20.13
CA PHE A 209 2.13 11.64 -19.36
C PHE A 209 2.90 12.41 -18.30
N ASN A 210 3.89 11.81 -17.65
CA ASN A 210 4.76 12.51 -16.68
C ASN A 210 5.63 13.62 -17.30
N GLN A 211 5.71 13.70 -18.63
CA GLN A 211 6.33 14.83 -19.33
C GLN A 211 5.40 16.04 -19.46
N GLN A 212 4.09 15.86 -19.22
CA GLN A 212 3.10 16.91 -19.34
C GLN A 212 2.99 17.71 -18.04
N PRO A 213 2.80 19.04 -18.12
CA PRO A 213 2.61 19.86 -16.93
C PRO A 213 1.32 19.48 -16.22
N GLY A 214 1.35 19.45 -14.89
CA GLY A 214 0.16 19.22 -14.06
C GLY A 214 -0.33 17.78 -14.02
N VAL A 215 0.39 16.82 -14.60
CA VAL A 215 0.06 15.40 -14.59
C VAL A 215 1.12 14.62 -13.82
N THR A 216 0.68 13.80 -12.87
CA THR A 216 1.50 12.76 -12.25
C THR A 216 0.84 11.42 -12.52
N ALA A 217 1.55 10.49 -13.15
CA ALA A 217 1.06 9.17 -13.51
C ALA A 217 1.91 8.08 -12.85
N SER A 218 1.26 6.99 -12.46
CA SER A 218 1.87 5.77 -11.93
C SER A 218 1.26 4.55 -12.57
N SER A 219 2.02 3.46 -12.73
CA SER A 219 1.58 2.24 -13.40
C SER A 219 1.84 1.00 -12.56
N GLU A 220 0.97 0.01 -12.74
CA GLU A 220 1.09 -1.31 -12.15
C GLU A 220 0.42 -2.33 -13.08
N THR A 221 1.07 -3.46 -13.31
CA THR A 221 0.46 -4.59 -14.00
C THR A 221 0.28 -5.74 -13.02
N GLN A 222 -0.91 -6.32 -12.97
CA GLN A 222 -1.20 -7.45 -12.09
C GLN A 222 -1.86 -8.58 -12.87
N VAL A 223 -1.39 -9.79 -12.61
CA VAL A 223 -1.92 -11.04 -13.13
C VAL A 223 -2.16 -12.01 -12.00
N THR A 224 -3.30 -12.68 -12.04
CA THR A 224 -3.67 -13.75 -11.13
C THR A 224 -3.75 -15.07 -11.89
N LEU A 225 -3.05 -16.07 -11.40
CA LEU A 225 -3.15 -17.46 -11.82
C LEU A 225 -3.98 -18.21 -10.77
N PRO A 226 -5.28 -18.41 -10.99
CA PRO A 226 -6.14 -19.07 -10.03
C PRO A 226 -5.74 -20.54 -9.87
N LEU A 227 -5.67 -21.02 -8.63
CA LEU A 227 -5.35 -22.43 -8.32
C LEU A 227 -6.34 -23.39 -8.97
N SER A 228 -7.61 -22.98 -9.04
CA SER A 228 -8.66 -23.75 -9.71
C SER A 228 -8.49 -23.87 -11.23
N GLY A 229 -7.69 -22.98 -11.83
CA GLY A 229 -7.38 -22.95 -13.26
C GLY A 229 -5.99 -23.51 -13.61
N TYR A 230 -5.23 -23.98 -12.62
CA TYR A 230 -3.93 -24.62 -12.81
C TYR A 230 -4.10 -26.15 -12.88
N ASN A 231 -3.85 -26.75 -14.04
CA ASN A 231 -4.00 -28.18 -14.26
C ASN A 231 -2.78 -28.75 -15.01
N SER A 232 -1.87 -29.39 -14.29
CA SER A 232 -0.77 -30.20 -14.84
C SER A 232 -0.68 -31.54 -14.11
N PRO A 233 -1.45 -32.56 -14.52
CA PRO A 233 -1.48 -33.86 -13.85
C PRO A 233 -0.16 -34.66 -13.97
N GLY A 234 0.69 -34.33 -14.95
CA GLY A 234 1.96 -34.98 -15.23
C GLY A 234 3.19 -34.28 -14.65
N ASP A 235 3.02 -33.11 -14.03
CA ASP A 235 4.11 -32.21 -13.60
C ASP A 235 5.12 -31.89 -14.73
N ASP A 236 4.65 -31.89 -15.98
CA ASP A 236 5.43 -31.73 -17.21
C ASP A 236 5.14 -30.41 -17.96
N MET A 237 4.22 -29.60 -17.44
CA MET A 237 3.96 -28.25 -17.94
C MET A 237 4.97 -27.26 -17.38
N PHE A 238 5.73 -26.61 -18.26
CA PHE A 238 6.60 -25.49 -17.89
C PHE A 238 5.89 -24.18 -18.15
N ILE A 239 6.02 -23.24 -17.20
CA ILE A 239 5.54 -21.86 -17.36
C ILE A 239 6.73 -20.97 -17.64
N THR A 240 6.58 -20.06 -18.59
CA THR A 240 7.51 -18.97 -18.82
C THR A 240 6.81 -17.64 -18.52
N LEU A 241 7.52 -16.76 -17.83
CA LEU A 241 7.09 -15.41 -17.48
C LEU A 241 8.02 -14.40 -18.15
N ASN A 242 7.53 -13.61 -19.10
CA ASN A 242 8.31 -12.68 -19.92
C ASN A 242 9.61 -13.31 -20.47
N GLY A 243 9.53 -14.57 -20.92
CA GLY A 243 10.65 -15.35 -21.44
C GLY A 243 11.53 -16.05 -20.39
N GLN A 244 11.35 -15.77 -19.09
CA GLN A 244 12.01 -16.51 -18.01
C GLN A 244 11.24 -17.81 -17.74
N ARG A 245 11.87 -18.96 -17.98
CA ARG A 245 11.34 -20.27 -17.61
C ARG A 245 11.36 -20.46 -16.09
N LEU A 246 10.25 -20.95 -15.56
CA LEU A 246 10.12 -21.37 -14.16
C LEU A 246 10.35 -22.88 -14.08
N GLU A 247 11.16 -23.32 -13.12
CA GLU A 247 11.45 -24.74 -12.89
C GLU A 247 10.49 -25.39 -11.90
N SER A 248 9.79 -24.57 -11.10
CA SER A 248 8.83 -25.03 -10.10
C SER A 248 7.53 -25.52 -10.73
N THR A 249 6.89 -26.51 -10.12
CA THR A 249 5.61 -27.10 -10.58
C THR A 249 4.44 -26.82 -9.63
N SER A 250 4.67 -26.07 -8.54
CA SER A 250 3.62 -25.62 -7.62
C SER A 250 3.52 -24.10 -7.64
N LEU A 251 2.31 -23.55 -7.52
CA LEU A 251 2.10 -22.09 -7.51
C LEU A 251 2.80 -21.39 -6.32
N GLU A 252 2.92 -22.07 -5.18
CA GLU A 252 3.63 -21.56 -3.98
C GLU A 252 5.13 -21.46 -4.23
N ASP A 253 5.76 -22.52 -4.75
CA ASP A 253 7.19 -22.51 -5.07
C ASP A 253 7.51 -21.56 -6.24
N MET A 254 6.60 -21.43 -7.20
CA MET A 254 6.73 -20.45 -8.30
C MET A 254 6.77 -19.01 -7.79
N ALA A 255 6.00 -18.67 -6.74
CA ALA A 255 6.03 -17.33 -6.15
C ALA A 255 7.43 -16.97 -5.61
N ASP A 256 8.02 -17.89 -4.85
CA ASP A 256 9.38 -17.76 -4.33
C ASP A 256 10.42 -17.70 -5.46
N GLU A 257 10.25 -18.54 -6.49
CA GLU A 257 11.14 -18.57 -7.65
C GLU A 257 11.10 -17.23 -8.43
N ILE A 258 9.92 -16.70 -8.73
CA ILE A 258 9.76 -15.39 -9.40
C ILE A 258 10.43 -14.29 -8.57
N ASN A 259 10.21 -14.30 -7.25
CA ASN A 259 10.82 -13.33 -6.34
C ASN A 259 12.36 -13.42 -6.29
N SER A 260 12.93 -14.60 -6.55
CA SER A 260 14.39 -14.79 -6.63
C SER A 260 14.99 -14.14 -7.89
N TYR A 261 14.23 -14.05 -8.99
CA TYR A 261 14.68 -13.47 -10.26
C TYR A 261 14.60 -11.95 -10.32
N ARG A 262 14.06 -11.28 -9.29
CA ARG A 262 13.90 -9.81 -9.22
C ARG A 262 15.17 -9.00 -9.45
N GLY A 263 16.32 -9.55 -9.05
CA GLY A 263 17.62 -8.91 -9.25
C GLY A 263 18.25 -9.16 -10.63
N THR A 264 17.60 -9.93 -11.50
CA THR A 264 18.17 -10.45 -12.75
C THR A 264 17.21 -10.29 -13.93
N THR A 265 16.53 -11.35 -14.35
CA THR A 265 15.73 -11.43 -15.58
C THR A 265 14.31 -10.85 -15.42
N LEU A 266 13.82 -10.72 -14.18
CA LEU A 266 12.47 -10.20 -13.89
C LEU A 266 12.49 -8.96 -12.97
N PRO A 267 13.14 -7.85 -13.36
CA PRO A 267 13.16 -6.64 -12.55
C PRO A 267 11.74 -6.06 -12.38
N GLY A 268 11.40 -5.68 -11.15
CA GLY A 268 10.12 -5.06 -10.82
C GLY A 268 8.95 -6.04 -10.63
N PHE A 269 9.13 -7.33 -10.87
CA PHE A 269 8.12 -8.35 -10.57
C PHE A 269 8.10 -8.66 -9.07
N LEU A 270 6.92 -8.97 -8.54
CA LEU A 270 6.66 -9.47 -7.20
C LEU A 270 5.60 -10.55 -7.34
N ALA A 271 5.76 -11.66 -6.66
CA ALA A 271 4.77 -12.72 -6.65
C ALA A 271 4.40 -13.13 -5.24
N GLU A 272 3.12 -13.37 -4.99
CA GLU A 272 2.61 -13.85 -3.72
C GLU A 272 1.44 -14.82 -3.93
N VAL A 273 1.20 -15.69 -2.95
CA VAL A 273 0.03 -16.56 -2.93
C VAL A 273 -0.95 -16.00 -1.91
N ASN A 274 -2.18 -15.75 -2.35
CA ASN A 274 -3.24 -15.22 -1.49
C ASN A 274 -3.85 -16.32 -0.59
N GLU A 275 -4.80 -15.94 0.27
CA GLU A 275 -5.45 -16.89 1.19
C GLU A 275 -6.24 -18.01 0.48
N THR A 276 -6.64 -17.81 -0.79
CA THR A 276 -7.33 -18.81 -1.61
C THR A 276 -6.38 -19.77 -2.33
N GLY A 277 -5.07 -19.52 -2.28
CA GLY A 277 -4.05 -20.33 -2.93
C GLY A 277 -3.73 -19.93 -4.37
N ASP A 278 -4.28 -18.79 -4.84
CA ASP A 278 -4.01 -18.26 -6.18
C ASP A 278 -2.68 -17.50 -6.20
N LEU A 279 -1.94 -17.63 -7.30
CA LEU A 279 -0.67 -16.93 -7.48
C LEU A 279 -0.94 -15.56 -8.10
N VAL A 280 -0.64 -14.50 -7.37
CA VAL A 280 -0.73 -13.11 -7.81
C VAL A 280 0.67 -12.62 -8.17
N ILE A 281 0.84 -12.19 -9.42
CA ILE A 281 2.08 -11.66 -9.98
C ILE A 281 1.86 -10.19 -10.29
N THR A 282 2.63 -9.31 -9.64
CA THR A 282 2.58 -7.87 -9.83
C THR A 282 3.89 -7.37 -10.42
N ASN A 283 3.82 -6.63 -11.52
CA ASN A 283 4.91 -5.81 -12.02
C ASN A 283 4.76 -4.36 -11.54
N GLN A 284 5.60 -3.95 -10.60
CA GLN A 284 5.53 -2.66 -9.91
C GLN A 284 5.94 -1.46 -10.78
N ILE A 285 6.56 -1.72 -11.94
CA ILE A 285 6.94 -0.67 -12.88
C ILE A 285 5.93 -0.52 -14.01
N GLY A 286 4.93 -1.42 -14.13
CA GLY A 286 3.90 -1.37 -15.17
C GLY A 286 4.33 -1.94 -16.52
N ARG A 287 5.29 -2.88 -16.54
CA ARG A 287 5.56 -3.67 -17.75
C ARG A 287 4.47 -4.70 -17.95
N ASP A 288 4.19 -5.05 -19.19
CA ASP A 288 3.24 -6.11 -19.50
C ASP A 288 3.73 -7.45 -18.96
N VAL A 289 2.78 -8.27 -18.52
CA VAL A 289 3.05 -9.60 -17.98
C VAL A 289 2.68 -10.61 -19.05
N VAL A 290 3.68 -11.27 -19.62
CA VAL A 290 3.51 -12.29 -20.65
C VAL A 290 3.70 -13.65 -20.02
N ILE A 291 2.66 -14.48 -20.06
CA ILE A 291 2.67 -15.83 -19.52
C ILE A 291 2.50 -16.81 -20.67
N ALA A 292 3.42 -17.76 -20.80
CA ALA A 292 3.30 -18.84 -21.76
C ALA A 292 3.52 -20.21 -21.11
N ILE A 293 2.89 -21.23 -21.68
CA ILE A 293 3.03 -22.62 -21.26
C ILE A 293 3.74 -23.43 -22.34
N GLU A 294 4.61 -24.34 -21.91
CA GLU A 294 5.26 -25.34 -22.74
C GLU A 294 4.91 -26.71 -22.17
N SER A 295 4.11 -27.50 -22.91
CA SER A 295 3.75 -28.87 -22.53
C SER A 295 3.65 -29.77 -23.76
N SER A 296 4.05 -31.03 -23.62
CA SER A 296 3.85 -32.08 -24.62
C SER A 296 2.45 -32.71 -24.59
N GLU A 297 1.64 -32.42 -23.57
CA GLU A 297 0.35 -33.05 -23.32
C GLU A 297 -0.80 -32.06 -23.52
N THR A 298 -1.79 -32.44 -24.33
CA THR A 298 -2.96 -31.58 -24.61
C THR A 298 -3.96 -31.48 -23.45
N SER A 299 -3.71 -32.18 -22.33
CA SER A 299 -4.55 -32.12 -21.13
C SER A 299 -4.13 -31.01 -20.15
N ASP A 300 -2.94 -30.47 -20.32
CA ASP A 300 -2.42 -29.43 -19.43
C ASP A 300 -3.04 -28.08 -19.78
N SER A 301 -3.44 -27.34 -18.76
CA SER A 301 -4.06 -26.03 -18.95
C SER A 301 -3.75 -25.07 -17.82
N LEU A 302 -3.65 -23.80 -18.16
CA LEU A 302 -3.46 -22.70 -17.22
C LEU A 302 -4.49 -21.59 -17.52
N VAL A 303 -5.21 -21.15 -16.50
CA VAL A 303 -6.03 -19.94 -16.61
C VAL A 303 -5.19 -18.73 -16.19
N VAL A 304 -5.19 -17.70 -17.02
CA VAL A 304 -4.56 -16.41 -16.76
C VAL A 304 -5.65 -15.36 -16.63
N GLN A 305 -5.63 -14.60 -15.55
CA GLN A 305 -6.61 -13.55 -15.30
C GLN A 305 -5.90 -12.23 -14.99
N GLY A 306 -6.27 -11.14 -15.66
CA GLY A 306 -5.78 -9.80 -15.33
C GLY A 306 -6.54 -9.17 -14.17
N LYS A 307 -6.32 -7.86 -13.97
CA LYS A 307 -7.04 -7.04 -12.98
C LYS A 307 -8.55 -6.97 -13.30
N GLU A 308 -9.33 -6.47 -12.34
CA GLU A 308 -10.79 -6.43 -12.37
C GLU A 308 -11.33 -5.84 -13.69
N GLY A 309 -12.33 -6.50 -14.29
CA GLY A 309 -12.90 -6.12 -15.60
C GLY A 309 -12.30 -6.83 -16.81
N THR A 310 -11.21 -7.59 -16.67
CA THR A 310 -10.66 -8.44 -17.74
C THR A 310 -11.26 -9.85 -17.71
N GLY A 311 -11.47 -10.44 -18.90
CA GLY A 311 -11.92 -11.83 -19.02
C GLY A 311 -10.76 -12.82 -18.85
N PRO A 312 -10.98 -14.00 -18.24
CA PRO A 312 -9.92 -15.00 -18.11
C PRO A 312 -9.56 -15.62 -19.47
N VAL A 313 -8.27 -15.82 -19.70
CA VAL A 313 -7.73 -16.54 -20.87
C VAL A 313 -7.31 -17.94 -20.43
N VAL A 314 -7.68 -18.96 -21.20
CA VAL A 314 -7.30 -20.35 -20.92
C VAL A 314 -6.22 -20.76 -21.90
N LEU A 315 -5.03 -21.01 -21.37
CA LEU A 315 -3.90 -21.55 -22.12
C LEU A 315 -3.95 -23.08 -22.08
N GLY A 316 -3.69 -23.73 -23.22
CA GLY A 316 -3.65 -25.19 -23.32
C GLY A 316 -5.02 -25.88 -23.23
N GLY A 317 -5.02 -27.18 -22.90
CA GLY A 317 -6.23 -28.01 -22.80
C GLY A 317 -6.80 -28.49 -24.15
N SER A 318 -6.24 -28.04 -25.28
CA SER A 318 -6.50 -28.57 -26.61
C SER A 318 -5.36 -28.26 -27.58
N SER A 319 -5.29 -28.96 -28.71
CA SER A 319 -4.26 -28.73 -29.75
C SER A 319 -4.43 -27.43 -30.54
N THR A 320 -5.49 -26.67 -30.29
CA THR A 320 -5.79 -25.39 -30.95
C THR A 320 -5.98 -24.26 -29.95
N ALA A 321 -5.69 -24.50 -28.66
CA ALA A 321 -5.74 -23.47 -27.64
C ALA A 321 -4.48 -22.63 -27.72
N ASP A 322 -4.60 -21.38 -27.30
CA ASP A 322 -3.46 -20.48 -27.18
C ASP A 322 -2.48 -21.03 -26.14
N THR A 323 -1.19 -20.81 -26.38
CA THR A 323 -0.11 -21.25 -25.48
C THR A 323 0.54 -20.09 -24.74
N ALA A 324 0.13 -18.85 -25.02
CA ALA A 324 0.58 -17.66 -24.34
C ALA A 324 -0.56 -16.64 -24.19
N ALA A 325 -0.45 -15.77 -23.19
CA ALA A 325 -1.29 -14.60 -22.98
C ALA A 325 -0.44 -13.43 -22.48
N ALA A 326 -0.72 -12.23 -22.97
CA ALA A 326 -0.17 -10.99 -22.44
C ALA A 326 -1.26 -10.24 -21.67
N VAL A 327 -0.90 -9.73 -20.50
CA VAL A 327 -1.77 -8.88 -19.69
C VAL A 327 -1.15 -7.51 -19.60
N GLY A 328 -1.89 -6.51 -20.10
CA GLY A 328 -1.50 -5.11 -20.03
C GLY A 328 -1.66 -4.51 -18.64
N GLY A 329 -0.87 -3.48 -18.36
CA GLY A 329 -0.90 -2.77 -17.09
C GLY A 329 -2.03 -1.77 -16.94
N THR A 330 -2.26 -1.36 -15.69
CA THR A 330 -3.14 -0.24 -15.34
C THR A 330 -2.33 1.02 -15.08
N VAL A 331 -2.88 2.18 -15.44
CA VAL A 331 -2.28 3.50 -15.20
C VAL A 331 -3.21 4.33 -14.33
N ASN A 332 -2.68 4.86 -13.24
CA ASN A 332 -3.36 5.83 -12.38
C ASN A 332 -2.83 7.23 -12.68
N PHE A 333 -3.74 8.19 -12.83
CA PHE A 333 -3.41 9.59 -13.10
C PHE A 333 -3.87 10.47 -11.93
N ILE A 334 -2.98 11.35 -11.50
CA ILE A 334 -3.23 12.45 -10.57
C ILE A 334 -3.04 13.75 -11.34
N LEU A 335 -4.10 14.54 -11.41
CA LEU A 335 -4.11 15.83 -12.10
C LEU A 335 -4.09 16.95 -11.06
N ASN A 336 -3.30 17.99 -11.34
CA ASN A 336 -3.35 19.23 -10.55
C ASN A 336 -4.71 19.92 -10.71
N GLU A 337 -5.07 20.76 -9.74
CA GLU A 337 -6.32 21.53 -9.77
C GLU A 337 -6.49 22.28 -11.11
N GLY A 338 -7.66 22.10 -11.73
CA GLY A 338 -8.02 22.73 -12.99
C GLY A 338 -7.52 22.04 -14.26
N TYR A 339 -6.73 20.97 -14.15
CA TYR A 339 -6.40 20.11 -15.30
C TYR A 339 -7.47 19.04 -15.48
N ILE A 340 -7.85 18.78 -16.72
CA ILE A 340 -8.77 17.68 -17.08
C ILE A 340 -8.23 16.90 -18.28
N MET A 341 -8.49 15.60 -18.33
CA MET A 341 -8.29 14.79 -19.54
C MET A 341 -9.64 14.47 -20.19
N GLN A 342 -9.71 14.56 -21.51
CA GLN A 342 -10.96 14.34 -22.24
C GLN A 342 -10.71 13.77 -23.64
N ASP A 343 -11.81 13.41 -24.29
CA ASP A 343 -11.87 12.94 -25.68
C ASP A 343 -10.89 11.79 -26.04
N PRO A 344 -10.90 10.66 -25.30
CA PRO A 344 -10.12 9.50 -25.69
C PRO A 344 -10.63 8.91 -27.00
N SER A 345 -9.73 8.65 -27.96
CA SER A 345 -10.07 8.08 -29.27
C SER A 345 -9.03 7.03 -29.71
N PRO A 346 -9.42 5.75 -29.88
CA PRO A 346 -10.71 5.15 -29.58
C PRO A 346 -10.95 5.01 -28.06
N VAL A 347 -12.21 4.90 -27.65
CA VAL A 347 -12.54 4.57 -26.26
C VAL A 347 -12.35 3.07 -26.05
N VAL A 348 -11.36 2.69 -25.24
CA VAL A 348 -10.98 1.29 -25.01
C VAL A 348 -11.07 0.99 -23.52
N SER A 349 -11.91 0.02 -23.17
CA SER A 349 -12.00 -0.48 -21.81
C SER A 349 -10.66 -1.14 -21.43
N GLY A 350 -9.97 -0.59 -20.44
CA GLY A 350 -8.66 -1.07 -19.97
C GLY A 350 -7.56 -0.02 -19.94
N ILE A 351 -7.60 0.98 -20.85
CA ILE A 351 -6.63 2.11 -20.86
C ILE A 351 -7.35 3.43 -20.58
N PHE A 352 -8.26 3.84 -21.48
CA PHE A 352 -9.08 5.04 -21.33
C PHE A 352 -10.54 4.70 -21.64
N GLY A 353 -11.34 4.59 -20.57
CA GLY A 353 -12.80 4.56 -20.66
C GLY A 353 -13.37 5.90 -21.11
N THR A 354 -14.68 6.08 -20.95
CA THR A 354 -15.30 7.40 -21.16
C THR A 354 -14.82 8.34 -20.07
N LEU A 355 -13.89 9.26 -20.38
CA LEU A 355 -13.43 10.26 -19.43
C LEU A 355 -14.51 11.33 -19.22
N ASP A 356 -15.41 11.11 -18.27
CA ASP A 356 -16.40 12.09 -17.82
C ASP A 356 -16.18 12.51 -16.36
N GLU A 357 -16.92 13.52 -15.89
CA GLU A 357 -16.77 14.08 -14.54
C GLU A 357 -16.96 13.03 -13.42
N SER A 358 -17.64 11.91 -13.68
CA SER A 358 -17.87 10.86 -12.68
C SER A 358 -16.71 9.87 -12.54
N GLU A 359 -15.75 9.88 -13.46
CA GLU A 359 -14.51 9.10 -13.39
C GLU A 359 -13.39 9.82 -12.63
N TYR A 360 -13.61 11.07 -12.20
CA TYR A 360 -12.63 11.84 -11.44
C TYR A 360 -12.96 11.85 -9.95
N GLU A 361 -12.00 11.42 -9.13
CA GLU A 361 -12.03 11.62 -7.68
C GLU A 361 -11.10 12.76 -7.28
N THR A 362 -11.51 13.56 -6.30
CA THR A 362 -10.66 14.65 -5.79
C THR A 362 -9.49 14.06 -5.00
N TYR A 363 -8.27 14.19 -5.52
CA TYR A 363 -7.06 13.79 -4.84
C TYR A 363 -6.40 14.98 -4.13
N ILE A 364 -6.14 14.85 -2.83
CA ILE A 364 -5.43 15.87 -2.04
C ILE A 364 -4.00 15.36 -1.81
N LEU A 365 -3.03 16.05 -2.41
CA LEU A 365 -1.61 15.76 -2.20
C LEU A 365 -1.23 16.03 -0.73
N ASN A 366 -0.47 15.11 -0.12
CA ASN A 366 -0.13 15.10 1.32
C ASN A 366 -1.35 14.99 2.25
N SER A 367 -2.32 14.17 1.88
CA SER A 367 -3.34 13.74 2.84
C SER A 367 -2.67 13.12 4.07
N PHE A 368 -3.23 13.40 5.24
CA PHE A 368 -2.76 12.83 6.50
C PHE A 368 -2.86 11.30 6.47
N ASP A 369 -1.76 10.65 6.83
CA ASP A 369 -1.65 9.20 7.04
C ASP A 369 -0.90 8.95 8.36
N PRO A 370 -1.52 8.29 9.36
CA PRO A 370 -0.88 8.02 10.65
C PRO A 370 0.36 7.12 10.55
N ASP A 371 0.45 6.28 9.52
CA ASP A 371 1.55 5.33 9.30
C ASP A 371 2.72 5.95 8.52
N ASP A 372 2.50 7.09 7.87
CA ASP A 372 3.54 7.85 7.17
C ASP A 372 3.92 9.14 7.94
N GLN A 373 5.13 9.12 8.51
CA GLN A 373 5.70 10.24 9.25
C GLN A 373 5.87 11.52 8.41
N ASP A 374 5.96 11.42 7.09
CA ASP A 374 6.13 12.59 6.22
C ASP A 374 4.82 13.39 6.04
N THR A 375 3.67 12.82 6.45
CA THR A 375 2.34 13.45 6.32
C THR A 375 1.92 14.29 7.52
N TYR A 376 2.66 14.24 8.64
CA TYR A 376 2.40 15.06 9.81
C TYR A 376 3.66 15.68 10.41
N ASN A 377 3.52 16.80 11.14
CA ASN A 377 4.69 17.48 11.71
C ASN A 377 5.07 16.93 13.08
N HIS A 378 4.07 16.69 13.93
CA HIS A 378 4.29 16.24 15.31
C HIS A 378 3.19 15.28 15.74
N ALA A 379 3.51 14.38 16.68
CA ALA A 379 2.54 13.49 17.29
C ALA A 379 2.79 13.37 18.80
N THR A 380 1.73 13.14 19.57
CA THR A 380 1.81 12.84 21.00
C THR A 380 0.73 11.86 21.41
N SER A 381 1.01 11.04 22.43
CA SER A 381 0.05 10.06 22.93
C SER A 381 -0.24 10.27 24.42
N THR A 382 -1.49 10.00 24.79
CA THR A 382 -2.01 10.09 26.16
C THR A 382 -2.78 8.82 26.50
N THR A 383 -2.55 8.25 27.68
CA THR A 383 -3.35 7.12 28.16
C THR A 383 -4.70 7.60 28.70
N ILE A 384 -5.78 7.07 28.14
CA ILE A 384 -7.17 7.28 28.58
C ILE A 384 -7.76 5.96 29.11
N TYR A 385 -8.96 6.02 29.70
CA TYR A 385 -9.61 4.85 30.31
C TYR A 385 -11.06 4.71 29.85
N ASP A 386 -11.50 3.46 29.63
CA ASP A 386 -12.90 3.15 29.33
C ASP A 386 -13.78 3.05 30.60
N SER A 387 -15.08 2.78 30.43
CA SER A 387 -16.02 2.65 31.55
C SER A 387 -15.75 1.46 32.48
N LEU A 388 -14.98 0.46 32.02
CA LEU A 388 -14.59 -0.72 32.80
C LEU A 388 -13.24 -0.51 33.52
N GLY A 389 -12.53 0.56 33.16
CA GLY A 389 -11.22 0.92 33.70
C GLY A 389 -10.04 0.30 32.95
N ASN A 390 -10.25 -0.21 31.74
CA ASN A 390 -9.16 -0.62 30.85
C ASN A 390 -8.46 0.63 30.29
N SER A 391 -7.16 0.52 30.02
CA SER A 391 -6.36 1.62 29.48
C SER A 391 -6.28 1.55 27.96
N HIS A 392 -6.43 2.71 27.31
CA HIS A 392 -6.35 2.89 25.86
C HIS A 392 -5.36 4.01 25.53
N ILE A 393 -4.73 3.97 24.36
CA ILE A 393 -3.76 4.99 23.93
C ILE A 393 -4.43 5.91 22.92
N MET A 394 -4.69 7.15 23.31
CA MET A 394 -5.12 8.20 22.40
C MET A 394 -3.89 8.89 21.80
N THR A 395 -3.75 8.88 20.49
CA THR A 395 -2.68 9.58 19.76
C THR A 395 -3.27 10.78 19.03
N GLN A 396 -2.61 11.91 19.17
CA GLN A 396 -2.93 13.16 18.48
C GLN A 396 -1.79 13.48 17.51
N TYR A 397 -2.13 13.73 16.25
CA TYR A 397 -1.20 14.13 15.20
C TYR A 397 -1.48 15.57 14.81
N PHE A 398 -0.43 16.37 14.68
CA PHE A 398 -0.50 17.80 14.36
C PHE A 398 0.13 18.03 12.99
N VAL A 399 -0.68 18.57 12.08
CA VAL A 399 -0.31 18.94 10.73
C VAL A 399 -0.46 20.44 10.58
N LYS A 400 0.60 21.12 10.15
CA LYS A 400 0.59 22.55 9.93
C LYS A 400 -0.03 22.84 8.57
N GLU A 401 -1.07 23.66 8.57
CA GLU A 401 -1.79 23.99 7.35
C GLU A 401 -1.23 25.26 6.67
N PRO A 402 -1.39 25.38 5.34
CA PRO A 402 -1.07 26.62 4.66
C PRO A 402 -1.92 27.78 5.20
N LEU A 403 -1.35 28.98 5.16
CA LEU A 403 -2.05 30.18 5.60
C LEU A 403 -3.25 30.45 4.67
N ASP A 404 -4.44 30.57 5.26
CA ASP A 404 -5.64 31.01 4.54
C ASP A 404 -5.58 32.53 4.29
N GLN A 405 -5.44 32.91 3.02
CA GLN A 405 -5.32 34.31 2.59
C GLN A 405 -6.64 35.09 2.66
N THR A 406 -7.77 34.40 2.85
CA THR A 406 -9.11 35.01 2.90
C THR A 406 -9.53 35.44 4.31
N ARG A 407 -8.85 34.94 5.34
CA ARG A 407 -9.05 35.37 6.72
C ARG A 407 -8.28 36.66 7.03
N PRO A 408 -8.90 37.61 7.77
CA PRO A 408 -8.16 38.76 8.28
C PRO A 408 -7.05 38.24 9.21
N ASP A 409 -5.83 38.74 9.04
CA ASP A 409 -4.71 38.61 9.97
C ASP A 409 -3.80 37.36 9.95
N GLY A 410 -3.77 36.57 8.87
CA GLY A 410 -2.64 35.64 8.63
C GLY A 410 -2.34 34.69 9.81
N GLU A 411 -3.40 34.30 10.50
CA GLU A 411 -3.37 33.40 11.65
C GLU A 411 -2.82 32.04 11.25
N SER A 412 -2.07 31.42 12.15
CA SER A 412 -1.50 30.10 11.87
C SER A 412 -2.53 29.04 12.20
N ILE A 413 -2.72 28.11 11.27
CA ILE A 413 -3.71 27.05 11.35
C ILE A 413 -2.97 25.72 11.48
N TRP A 414 -3.45 24.86 12.37
CA TRP A 414 -3.02 23.48 12.48
C TRP A 414 -4.23 22.56 12.45
N ALA A 415 -4.15 21.49 11.67
CA ALA A 415 -5.07 20.38 11.79
C ALA A 415 -4.54 19.41 12.85
N MET A 416 -5.42 19.03 13.78
CA MET A 416 -5.19 17.98 14.75
C MET A 416 -6.05 16.77 14.38
N TYR A 417 -5.41 15.62 14.17
CA TYR A 417 -6.05 14.34 13.94
C TYR A 417 -5.96 13.49 15.22
N VAL A 418 -7.00 12.74 15.53
CA VAL A 418 -7.05 11.91 16.74
C VAL A 418 -7.39 10.47 16.38
N GLN A 419 -6.61 9.54 16.93
CA GLN A 419 -6.89 8.11 16.92
C GLN A 419 -6.85 7.55 18.33
N VAL A 420 -7.57 6.46 18.57
CA VAL A 420 -7.49 5.70 19.82
C VAL A 420 -7.16 4.26 19.49
N ASP A 421 -6.07 3.75 20.06
CA ASP A 421 -5.51 2.42 19.80
C ASP A 421 -5.19 2.14 18.32
N GLY A 422 -4.94 3.19 17.53
CA GLY A 422 -4.69 3.12 16.09
C GLY A 422 -5.95 3.20 15.23
N GLU A 423 -7.13 3.22 15.85
CA GLU A 423 -8.42 3.30 15.15
C GLU A 423 -8.92 4.74 15.05
N ASP A 424 -9.63 5.01 13.96
CA ASP A 424 -10.30 6.28 13.71
C ASP A 424 -11.54 6.45 14.61
N VAL A 425 -11.74 7.66 15.13
CA VAL A 425 -12.78 7.98 16.12
C VAL A 425 -13.67 9.17 15.73
N GLY A 426 -13.66 9.53 14.44
CA GLY A 426 -14.52 10.57 13.87
C GLY A 426 -15.92 10.04 13.60
N ASP A 427 -16.90 10.93 13.64
CA ASP A 427 -18.30 10.60 13.37
C ASP A 427 -18.46 10.10 11.91
N PRO A 428 -19.23 9.03 11.65
CA PRO A 428 -19.45 8.52 10.30
C PRO A 428 -20.11 9.57 9.41
N ASP A 429 -19.80 9.56 8.10
CA ASP A 429 -20.43 10.45 7.12
C ASP A 429 -21.78 9.88 6.64
N PRO A 430 -22.93 10.46 7.02
CA PRO A 430 -24.24 9.94 6.65
C PRO A 430 -24.58 10.18 5.17
N SER A 431 -23.78 10.96 4.43
CA SER A 431 -24.00 11.24 3.01
C SER A 431 -23.48 10.13 2.08
N LEU A 432 -22.61 9.27 2.59
CA LEU A 432 -22.05 8.13 1.85
C LEU A 432 -23.08 6.99 1.67
N PRO A 433 -22.90 6.10 0.69
CA PRO A 433 -23.69 4.88 0.57
C PRO A 433 -23.39 3.89 1.71
N PHE A 434 -24.29 2.93 1.91
CA PHE A 434 -24.06 1.81 2.82
C PHE A 434 -23.13 0.77 2.15
N PRO A 435 -22.12 0.21 2.85
CA PRO A 435 -21.86 0.31 4.29
C PRO A 435 -20.94 1.46 4.75
N GLN A 436 -20.35 2.23 3.83
CA GLN A 436 -19.35 3.25 4.15
C GLN A 436 -19.87 4.32 5.11
N ASN A 437 -21.17 4.61 5.08
CA ASN A 437 -21.82 5.56 5.99
C ASN A 437 -21.87 5.16 7.47
N LEU A 438 -21.39 3.96 7.82
CA LEU A 438 -21.26 3.49 9.20
C LEU A 438 -19.80 3.41 9.65
N GLU A 439 -18.84 3.55 8.74
CA GLU A 439 -17.43 3.46 9.07
C GLU A 439 -16.97 4.72 9.83
N PRO A 440 -16.14 4.58 10.88
CA PRO A 440 -15.53 5.73 11.52
C PRO A 440 -14.72 6.55 10.52
N THR A 441 -14.84 7.87 10.60
CA THR A 441 -14.03 8.78 9.79
C THR A 441 -12.82 9.27 10.59
N GLN A 442 -11.85 9.89 9.92
CA GLN A 442 -10.74 10.55 10.60
C GLN A 442 -11.24 11.74 11.43
N ALA A 443 -10.97 11.73 12.74
CA ALA A 443 -11.33 12.82 13.64
C ALA A 443 -10.38 14.02 13.47
N ARG A 444 -10.71 14.92 12.52
CA ARG A 444 -9.94 16.14 12.22
C ARG A 444 -10.54 17.38 12.90
N PHE A 445 -9.69 18.15 13.58
CA PHE A 445 -10.05 19.42 14.22
C PHE A 445 -9.07 20.53 13.84
N GLU A 446 -9.57 21.75 13.62
CA GLU A 446 -8.74 22.89 13.28
C GLU A 446 -8.41 23.70 14.54
N LEU A 447 -7.12 23.92 14.77
CA LEU A 447 -6.59 24.74 15.85
C LEU A 447 -6.12 26.08 15.27
N PHE A 448 -6.70 27.17 15.76
CA PHE A 448 -6.38 28.53 15.32
C PHE A 448 -5.48 29.21 16.35
N PHE A 449 -4.40 29.84 15.88
CA PHE A 449 -3.51 30.62 16.73
C PHE A 449 -3.51 32.09 16.32
N ASN A 450 -3.72 32.95 17.31
CA ASN A 450 -3.61 34.40 17.19
C ASN A 450 -2.17 34.80 16.80
N GLN A 451 -2.00 36.03 16.29
CA GLN A 451 -0.68 36.58 15.95
C GLN A 451 0.30 36.64 17.13
N ASP A 452 -0.19 36.68 18.37
CA ASP A 452 0.65 36.67 19.56
C ASP A 452 1.12 35.26 19.97
N GLY A 453 0.71 34.23 19.22
CA GLY A 453 1.05 32.82 19.43
C GLY A 453 0.12 32.10 20.42
N THR A 454 -0.91 32.76 20.97
CA THR A 454 -1.90 32.11 21.83
C THR A 454 -2.98 31.41 21.01
N LEU A 455 -3.57 30.33 21.54
CA LEU A 455 -4.71 29.66 20.92
C LEU A 455 -5.93 30.60 20.89
N ASP A 456 -6.57 30.73 19.73
CA ASP A 456 -7.91 31.28 19.61
C ASP A 456 -8.93 30.19 19.96
N GLU A 457 -9.37 30.19 21.21
CA GLU A 457 -10.37 29.26 21.73
C GLU A 457 -11.76 29.46 21.10
N GLU A 458 -12.10 30.68 20.66
CA GLU A 458 -13.39 30.96 20.03
C GLU A 458 -13.40 30.43 18.59
N GLY A 459 -12.32 30.66 17.83
CA GLY A 459 -12.15 30.12 16.48
C GLY A 459 -12.00 28.60 16.44
N THR A 460 -11.26 28.02 17.39
CA THR A 460 -11.03 26.56 17.49
C THR A 460 -12.28 25.83 17.96
N GLY A 461 -13.05 26.43 18.87
CA GLY A 461 -14.24 25.82 19.44
C GLY A 461 -13.93 24.64 20.36
N ASN A 462 -14.97 23.85 20.67
CA ASN A 462 -14.83 22.68 21.53
C ASN A 462 -14.50 21.44 20.70
N ILE A 463 -13.51 20.68 21.13
CA ILE A 463 -13.08 19.43 20.47
C ILE A 463 -13.70 18.25 21.22
N PHE A 464 -14.59 17.53 20.54
CA PHE A 464 -15.27 16.36 21.10
C PHE A 464 -14.94 15.11 20.31
N ILE A 465 -14.68 14.02 21.03
CA ILE A 465 -14.63 12.68 20.46
C ILE A 465 -15.96 12.01 20.78
N THR A 466 -16.72 11.70 19.73
CA THR A 466 -18.11 11.22 19.82
C THR A 466 -18.35 9.88 19.14
N ASN A 467 -17.30 9.27 18.57
CA ASN A 467 -17.37 7.96 17.92
C ASN A 467 -16.25 7.00 18.35
N TRP A 468 -15.88 7.03 19.63
CA TRP A 468 -14.92 6.06 20.18
C TRP A 468 -15.65 4.89 20.84
N ASP A 469 -15.63 3.71 20.21
CA ASP A 469 -16.14 2.47 20.79
C ASP A 469 -14.96 1.59 21.28
N PRO A 470 -14.80 1.34 22.59
CA PRO A 470 -13.68 0.54 23.08
C PRO A 470 -13.71 -0.91 22.57
N LEU A 471 -12.59 -1.34 22.00
CA LEU A 471 -12.37 -2.68 21.46
C LEU A 471 -11.47 -3.52 22.38
N ASP A 472 -11.52 -4.84 22.23
CA ASP A 472 -10.59 -5.80 22.83
C ASP A 472 -9.41 -6.11 21.89
N ALA A 473 -8.55 -7.05 22.30
CA ALA A 473 -7.34 -7.39 21.54
C ALA A 473 -7.64 -8.11 20.22
N GLU A 474 -8.87 -8.62 20.07
CA GLU A 474 -9.37 -9.30 18.88
C GLU A 474 -10.13 -8.34 17.94
N GLY A 475 -10.23 -7.04 18.30
CA GLY A 475 -10.94 -6.02 17.52
C GLY A 475 -12.46 -6.04 17.73
N GLU A 476 -12.97 -6.78 18.71
CA GLU A 476 -14.39 -6.83 19.03
C GLU A 476 -14.74 -5.87 20.18
N ARG A 477 -16.02 -5.51 20.33
CA ARG A 477 -16.44 -4.61 21.43
C ARG A 477 -16.20 -5.28 22.78
N ASN A 478 -15.40 -4.66 23.63
CA ASN A 478 -14.99 -5.21 24.93
C ASN A 478 -16.09 -5.21 26.03
N GLY A 479 -17.30 -4.74 25.69
CA GLY A 479 -18.44 -4.63 26.60
C GLY A 479 -18.48 -3.36 27.44
N ALA A 480 -17.53 -2.44 27.27
CA ALA A 480 -17.61 -1.09 27.82
C ALA A 480 -18.77 -0.29 27.20
N THR A 481 -19.13 0.81 27.86
CA THR A 481 -20.12 1.75 27.30
C THR A 481 -19.60 2.31 25.99
N GLY A 482 -20.44 2.25 24.96
CA GLY A 482 -20.12 2.75 23.63
C GLY A 482 -20.29 4.26 23.46
N SER A 483 -19.95 4.70 22.27
CA SER A 483 -20.13 6.06 21.80
C SER A 483 -21.61 6.35 21.47
N VAL A 484 -21.92 7.63 21.35
CA VAL A 484 -23.17 8.10 20.72
C VAL A 484 -22.78 9.28 19.85
N ASN A 485 -22.98 9.20 18.53
CA ASN A 485 -22.57 10.26 17.62
C ASN A 485 -23.37 11.56 17.85
N VAL A 486 -22.92 12.66 17.25
CA VAL A 486 -23.59 13.96 17.43
C VAL A 486 -25.01 13.96 16.88
N LEU A 487 -25.26 13.28 15.76
CA LEU A 487 -26.56 13.21 15.08
C LEU A 487 -27.63 12.46 15.90
N GLU A 488 -27.20 11.48 16.71
CA GLU A 488 -28.01 10.71 17.64
C GLU A 488 -28.17 11.39 19.01
N GLY A 489 -27.56 12.57 19.19
CA GLY A 489 -27.68 13.38 20.40
C GLY A 489 -26.63 13.07 21.46
N GLY A 490 -25.42 12.63 21.07
CA GLY A 490 -24.30 12.36 21.97
C GLY A 490 -23.72 13.56 22.72
N LEU A 491 -24.23 14.77 22.45
CA LEU A 491 -23.87 16.01 23.13
C LEU A 491 -25.13 16.71 23.69
N PRO A 492 -25.03 17.44 24.82
CA PRO A 492 -23.82 17.70 25.61
C PRO A 492 -23.40 16.49 26.46
N LEU A 493 -22.12 16.45 26.86
CA LEU A 493 -21.62 15.44 27.79
C LEU A 493 -22.36 15.51 29.14
N THR A 494 -22.60 14.35 29.75
CA THR A 494 -23.38 14.20 30.99
C THR A 494 -22.50 13.79 32.17
N GLU A 495 -22.90 14.16 33.40
CA GLU A 495 -22.30 13.68 34.64
C GLU A 495 -23.37 13.00 35.52
N PRO A 496 -23.25 11.69 35.81
CA PRO A 496 -22.21 10.76 35.36
C PRO A 496 -22.30 10.48 33.84
N ALA A 497 -21.18 10.11 33.23
CA ALA A 497 -21.11 9.81 31.80
C ALA A 497 -22.05 8.65 31.41
N SER A 498 -22.77 8.82 30.31
CA SER A 498 -23.69 7.82 29.74
C SER A 498 -23.18 7.16 28.45
N SER A 499 -22.07 7.67 27.89
CA SER A 499 -21.37 7.16 26.72
C SER A 499 -19.86 7.26 26.93
N SER A 500 -19.07 6.71 26.01
CA SER A 500 -17.61 6.90 25.96
C SER A 500 -17.18 8.28 25.46
N ASN A 501 -18.11 9.15 25.07
CA ASN A 501 -17.80 10.47 24.52
C ASN A 501 -17.04 11.32 25.53
N PHE A 502 -16.01 12.04 25.05
CA PHE A 502 -15.22 12.93 25.89
C PHE A 502 -14.81 14.19 25.13
N ARG A 503 -14.30 15.17 25.87
CA ARG A 503 -13.79 16.43 25.33
C ARG A 503 -12.28 16.47 25.47
N ILE A 504 -11.60 16.95 24.43
CA ILE A 504 -10.19 17.34 24.48
C ILE A 504 -10.14 18.86 24.71
N ASP A 505 -9.36 19.28 25.69
CA ASP A 505 -9.16 20.69 26.00
C ASP A 505 -7.71 21.08 25.66
N MET A 506 -7.59 22.00 24.70
CA MET A 506 -6.31 22.52 24.21
C MET A 506 -5.98 23.90 24.79
N SER A 507 -6.77 24.41 25.74
CA SER A 507 -6.55 25.71 26.37
C SER A 507 -5.13 25.84 26.94
N GLY A 508 -4.55 27.02 26.79
CA GLY A 508 -3.16 27.29 27.18
C GLY A 508 -2.08 26.79 26.21
N THR A 509 -2.45 26.11 25.11
CA THR A 509 -1.51 25.77 24.04
C THR A 509 -1.03 27.04 23.33
N THR A 510 0.23 27.04 22.88
CA THR A 510 0.84 28.18 22.20
C THR A 510 1.66 27.75 21.01
N GLN A 511 1.79 28.63 20.03
CA GLN A 511 2.68 28.46 18.89
C GLN A 511 3.81 29.49 18.91
N PHE A 512 5.04 29.01 19.09
CA PHE A 512 6.26 29.82 18.96
C PHE A 512 7.34 29.04 18.19
N GLY A 513 8.41 29.73 17.76
CA GLY A 513 9.52 29.12 17.01
C GLY A 513 10.43 28.17 17.80
N SER A 514 9.97 27.61 18.91
CA SER A 514 10.67 26.54 19.63
C SER A 514 10.37 25.17 19.02
N VAL A 515 11.15 24.16 19.40
CA VAL A 515 10.82 22.76 19.09
C VAL A 515 9.50 22.40 19.79
N PHE A 516 8.70 21.54 19.16
CA PHE A 516 7.47 21.01 19.74
C PHE A 516 7.76 20.32 21.09
N SER A 517 6.93 20.61 22.08
CA SER A 517 7.05 20.05 23.43
C SER A 517 5.69 20.01 24.09
N VAL A 518 5.39 18.90 24.75
CA VAL A 518 4.20 18.72 25.56
C VAL A 518 4.55 19.05 27.01
N ASN A 519 3.99 20.14 27.52
CA ASN A 519 4.34 20.67 28.85
C ASN A 519 3.46 20.10 29.97
N GLU A 520 2.16 19.92 29.70
CA GLU A 520 1.19 19.41 30.66
C GLU A 520 0.19 18.52 29.94
N VAL A 521 -0.15 17.39 30.56
CA VAL A 521 -1.20 16.47 30.12
C VAL A 521 -1.96 16.04 31.37
N ASN A 522 -3.28 16.17 31.33
CA ASN A 522 -4.16 15.75 32.41
C ASN A 522 -5.40 15.08 31.82
N GLN A 523 -5.92 14.08 32.53
CA GLN A 523 -7.13 13.36 32.18
C GLN A 523 -7.83 12.89 33.47
N ASN A 524 -9.16 12.75 33.43
CA ASN A 524 -10.01 12.52 34.60
C ASN A 524 -10.50 11.05 34.77
N GLY A 525 -10.17 10.17 33.85
CA GLY A 525 -10.39 8.73 33.91
C GLY A 525 -9.38 7.98 34.79
N TYR A 526 -9.76 6.80 35.26
CA TYR A 526 -8.93 5.96 36.11
C TYR A 526 -9.34 4.50 36.01
N GLY A 527 -8.37 3.60 36.15
CA GLY A 527 -8.64 2.16 36.23
C GLY A 527 -9.37 1.74 37.51
N ALA A 528 -9.86 0.51 37.53
CA ALA A 528 -10.57 -0.05 38.68
C ALA A 528 -9.70 -0.07 39.96
N GLY A 529 -10.26 0.46 41.05
CA GLY A 529 -9.58 0.55 42.35
C GLY A 529 -10.18 -0.42 43.37
N ARG A 530 -9.33 -1.11 44.12
CA ARG A 530 -9.74 -1.86 45.33
C ARG A 530 -9.50 -0.99 46.56
N LEU A 531 -10.35 -1.11 47.58
CA LEU A 531 -10.15 -0.42 48.85
C LEU A 531 -8.82 -0.86 49.49
N THR A 532 -7.93 0.09 49.72
CA THR A 532 -6.64 -0.10 50.40
C THR A 532 -6.74 0.24 51.88
N GLY A 533 -7.51 1.26 52.24
CA GLY A 533 -7.64 1.70 53.63
C GLY A 533 -8.73 2.74 53.85
N LEU A 534 -9.04 2.94 55.14
CA LEU A 534 -9.93 3.99 55.62
C LEU A 534 -9.13 4.95 56.48
N GLU A 535 -9.30 6.24 56.23
CA GLU A 535 -8.69 7.32 56.98
C GLU A 535 -9.80 8.21 57.52
N VAL A 536 -9.63 8.71 58.75
CA VAL A 536 -10.49 9.75 59.32
C VAL A 536 -9.61 10.96 59.55
N ASP A 537 -9.99 12.12 59.03
CA ASP A 537 -9.24 13.34 59.27
C ASP A 537 -9.62 14.02 60.60
N GLY A 538 -8.99 15.17 60.89
CA GLY A 538 -9.27 15.94 62.11
C GLY A 538 -10.66 16.59 62.15
N ASP A 539 -11.26 16.79 60.98
CA ASP A 539 -12.62 17.32 60.79
C ASP A 539 -13.69 16.20 60.85
N GLY A 540 -13.24 14.95 61.07
CA GLY A 540 -14.08 13.77 61.17
C GLY A 540 -14.59 13.24 59.84
N VAL A 541 -14.04 13.70 58.72
CA VAL A 541 -14.36 13.19 57.38
C VAL A 541 -13.66 11.85 57.18
N ILE A 542 -14.43 10.85 56.74
CA ILE A 542 -13.97 9.49 56.50
C ILE A 542 -13.68 9.33 55.00
N PHE A 543 -12.42 9.08 54.66
CA PHE A 543 -11.96 8.81 53.30
C PHE A 543 -11.66 7.33 53.11
N ALA A 544 -12.17 6.76 52.02
CA ALA A 544 -11.71 5.51 51.46
C ALA A 544 -10.56 5.77 50.48
N ARG A 545 -9.41 5.13 50.70
CA ARG A 545 -8.27 5.16 49.78
C ARG A 545 -8.30 3.91 48.90
N PHE A 546 -8.14 4.07 47.59
CA PHE A 546 -8.17 2.97 46.63
C PHE A 546 -6.80 2.71 46.01
N THR A 547 -6.61 1.52 45.44
CA THR A 547 -5.36 1.12 44.76
C THR A 547 -5.06 1.92 43.49
N ASN A 548 -6.06 2.55 42.89
CA ASN A 548 -5.93 3.41 41.70
C ASN A 548 -5.55 4.86 42.06
N GLY A 549 -5.15 5.12 43.31
CA GLY A 549 -4.73 6.43 43.79
C GLY A 549 -5.88 7.38 44.14
N GLN A 550 -7.13 7.02 43.82
CA GLN A 550 -8.30 7.83 44.12
C GLN A 550 -8.68 7.76 45.61
N ALA A 551 -9.31 8.84 46.09
CA ALA A 551 -9.86 8.91 47.43
C ALA A 551 -11.34 9.30 47.36
N GLN A 552 -12.21 8.51 47.99
CA GLN A 552 -13.64 8.78 48.02
C GLN A 552 -14.06 9.15 49.44
N THR A 553 -14.80 10.25 49.57
CA THR A 553 -15.44 10.61 50.84
C THR A 553 -16.63 9.69 51.09
N LEU A 554 -16.62 8.95 52.21
CA LEU A 554 -17.71 8.07 52.60
C LEU A 554 -18.75 8.75 53.48
N GLY A 555 -18.33 9.73 54.27
CA GLY A 555 -19.18 10.46 55.20
C GLY A 555 -18.37 11.23 56.22
N GLN A 556 -19.06 11.82 57.19
CA GLN A 556 -18.45 12.58 58.27
C GLN A 556 -19.05 12.15 59.62
N VAL A 557 -18.21 12.01 60.63
CA VAL A 557 -18.64 11.71 62.00
C VAL A 557 -19.41 12.91 62.56
N ALA A 558 -20.61 12.68 63.07
CA ALA A 558 -21.40 13.70 63.75
C ALA A 558 -21.13 13.68 65.26
N LEU A 559 -20.98 14.85 65.87
CA LEU A 559 -20.86 15.02 67.32
C LEU A 559 -22.17 15.57 67.90
N ALA A 560 -22.50 15.14 69.11
CA ALA A 560 -23.65 15.63 69.86
C ALA A 560 -23.20 16.39 71.10
N TYR A 561 -23.76 17.57 71.32
CA TYR A 561 -23.54 18.40 72.49
C TYR A 561 -24.84 18.53 73.28
N PHE A 562 -24.75 18.32 74.60
CA PHE A 562 -25.86 18.48 75.53
C PHE A 562 -25.61 19.73 76.39
N ARG A 563 -26.69 20.46 76.70
CA ARG A 563 -26.57 21.67 77.51
C ARG A 563 -26.11 21.36 78.94
N ASP A 564 -26.57 20.25 79.50
CA ASP A 564 -26.20 19.76 80.83
C ASP A 564 -25.75 18.29 80.76
N PRO A 565 -24.44 18.02 80.69
CA PRO A 565 -23.91 16.66 80.62
C PRO A 565 -24.19 15.82 81.88
N GLU A 566 -24.25 16.43 83.06
CA GLU A 566 -24.50 15.71 84.33
C GLU A 566 -25.96 15.20 84.43
N GLY A 567 -26.86 15.76 83.63
CA GLY A 567 -28.24 15.32 83.51
C GLY A 567 -28.43 14.08 82.63
N LEU A 568 -27.39 13.56 81.98
CA LEU A 568 -27.49 12.37 81.13
C LEU A 568 -27.72 11.10 81.95
N SER A 569 -28.55 10.19 81.44
CA SER A 569 -28.83 8.92 82.11
C SER A 569 -27.83 7.85 81.66
N PRO A 570 -27.06 7.22 82.57
CA PRO A 570 -26.13 6.16 82.20
C PRO A 570 -26.89 4.90 81.78
N VAL A 571 -26.54 4.33 80.62
CA VAL A 571 -27.19 3.12 80.07
C VAL A 571 -26.28 1.89 80.19
N GLY A 572 -25.02 2.07 80.59
CA GLY A 572 -24.00 1.02 80.71
C GLY A 572 -22.90 1.13 79.65
N ASP A 573 -21.81 0.37 79.77
CA ASP A 573 -20.74 0.24 78.77
C ASP A 573 -20.25 1.56 78.14
N THR A 574 -20.07 2.61 78.96
CA THR A 574 -19.69 4.00 78.56
C THR A 574 -20.72 4.77 77.73
N ALA A 575 -21.94 4.22 77.55
CA ALA A 575 -23.03 4.86 76.85
C ALA A 575 -23.96 5.66 77.78
N TRP A 576 -24.43 6.79 77.25
CA TRP A 576 -25.33 7.73 77.93
C TRP A 576 -26.56 8.00 77.04
N ALA A 577 -27.72 8.18 77.66
CA ALA A 577 -28.96 8.54 76.98
C ALA A 577 -29.49 9.91 77.40
N GLU A 578 -30.16 10.57 76.47
CA GLU A 578 -30.87 11.83 76.70
C GLU A 578 -31.92 11.68 77.81
N SER A 579 -31.99 12.67 78.70
CA SER A 579 -33.01 12.81 79.73
C SER A 579 -33.69 14.19 79.64
N PHE A 580 -34.77 14.37 80.41
CA PHE A 580 -35.41 15.67 80.53
C PHE A 580 -34.48 16.74 81.13
N GLU A 581 -33.57 16.35 82.03
CA GLU A 581 -32.62 17.26 82.68
C GLU A 581 -31.45 17.64 81.76
N SER A 582 -30.97 16.71 80.91
CA SER A 582 -29.90 17.01 79.94
C SER A 582 -30.34 17.94 78.81
N GLY A 583 -31.62 17.87 78.46
CA GLY A 583 -32.20 18.53 77.28
C GLY A 583 -31.85 17.82 75.96
N VAL A 584 -32.38 18.35 74.86
CA VAL A 584 -32.20 17.78 73.50
C VAL A 584 -30.75 17.94 73.00
N PRO A 585 -30.20 16.95 72.28
CA PRO A 585 -28.86 17.05 71.70
C PRO A 585 -28.82 18.08 70.58
N THR A 586 -27.77 18.91 70.57
CA THR A 586 -27.38 19.68 69.39
C THR A 586 -26.34 18.88 68.61
N ILE A 587 -26.63 18.54 67.35
CA ILE A 587 -25.75 17.74 66.50
C ILE A 587 -25.00 18.67 65.55
N GLY A 588 -23.70 18.44 65.36
CA GLY A 588 -22.88 19.21 64.43
C GLY A 588 -21.61 18.49 64.00
N ALA A 589 -20.88 19.13 63.09
CA ALA A 589 -19.59 18.65 62.60
C ALA A 589 -18.48 18.94 63.62
N PRO A 590 -17.47 18.06 63.75
CA PRO A 590 -16.25 18.32 64.51
C PRO A 590 -15.58 19.64 64.11
N GLY A 591 -14.93 20.30 65.07
CA GLY A 591 -14.21 21.55 64.83
C GLY A 591 -15.06 22.79 64.54
N THR A 592 -16.40 22.66 64.52
CA THR A 592 -17.32 23.79 64.28
C THR A 592 -18.01 24.26 65.56
N GLY A 593 -18.18 25.57 65.75
CA GLY A 593 -18.92 26.13 66.88
C GLY A 593 -18.36 25.72 68.25
N SER A 594 -19.16 25.01 69.05
CA SER A 594 -18.79 24.50 70.39
C SER A 594 -18.20 23.08 70.37
N PHE A 595 -18.05 22.46 69.20
CA PHE A 595 -17.52 21.10 69.08
C PHE A 595 -15.99 21.10 69.00
N GLY A 596 -15.35 20.15 69.69
CA GLY A 596 -13.92 19.89 69.56
C GLY A 596 -13.58 19.21 68.22
N GLY A 597 -12.30 19.18 67.87
CA GLY A 597 -11.81 18.38 66.75
C GLY A 597 -11.74 16.89 67.11
N ILE A 598 -11.63 16.02 66.10
CA ILE A 598 -11.39 14.59 66.29
C ILE A 598 -9.90 14.30 66.15
N ARG A 599 -9.39 13.36 66.95
CA ARG A 599 -8.06 12.79 66.77
C ARG A 599 -8.18 11.34 66.32
N ALA A 600 -7.92 11.11 65.03
CA ALA A 600 -7.97 9.78 64.47
C ALA A 600 -6.89 8.86 65.07
N SER A 601 -7.19 7.56 65.13
CA SER A 601 -6.31 6.51 65.66
C SER A 601 -5.80 6.75 67.10
N ALA A 602 -6.56 7.50 67.90
CA ALA A 602 -6.29 7.71 69.32
C ALA A 602 -7.49 7.30 70.17
N LEU A 603 -7.23 6.86 71.41
CA LEU A 603 -8.25 6.58 72.41
C LEU A 603 -8.04 7.53 73.59
N GLU A 604 -9.12 8.11 74.10
CA GLU A 604 -9.09 8.96 75.30
C GLU A 604 -8.87 8.09 76.55
N ASP A 605 -7.93 8.48 77.40
CA ASP A 605 -7.63 7.77 78.64
C ASP A 605 -8.62 8.16 79.75
N SER A 606 -8.71 7.34 80.80
CA SER A 606 -9.57 7.64 81.94
C SER A 606 -9.13 8.95 82.63
N ASN A 607 -10.10 9.76 83.02
CA ASN A 607 -9.86 10.98 83.81
C ASN A 607 -9.63 10.69 85.32
N VAL A 608 -9.59 9.42 85.75
CA VAL A 608 -9.45 9.03 87.15
C VAL A 608 -7.98 8.97 87.57
N ASP A 609 -7.61 9.74 88.60
CA ASP A 609 -6.31 9.59 89.28
C ASP A 609 -6.42 8.59 90.43
N LEU A 610 -5.78 7.43 90.26
CA LEU A 610 -5.78 6.36 91.24
C LEU A 610 -5.26 6.79 92.62
N SER A 611 -4.32 7.74 92.68
CA SER A 611 -3.75 8.21 93.95
C SER A 611 -4.78 8.98 94.78
N GLU A 612 -5.59 9.81 94.13
CA GLU A 612 -6.65 10.59 94.76
C GLU A 612 -7.80 9.68 95.21
N GLU A 613 -8.23 8.75 94.36
CA GLU A 613 -9.29 7.79 94.70
C GLU A 613 -8.91 6.88 95.88
N LEU A 614 -7.65 6.45 95.97
CA LEU A 614 -7.16 5.67 97.10
C LEU A 614 -7.20 6.46 98.41
N VAL A 615 -6.88 7.75 98.39
CA VAL A 615 -7.01 8.63 99.57
C VAL A 615 -8.49 8.85 99.91
N GLY A 616 -9.35 9.02 98.91
CA GLY A 616 -10.80 9.11 99.05
C GLY A 616 -11.38 7.90 99.78
N LEU A 617 -10.97 6.68 99.39
CA LEU A 617 -11.36 5.44 100.08
C LEU A 617 -10.89 5.41 101.55
N ILE A 618 -9.68 5.88 101.84
CA ILE A 618 -9.17 5.98 103.21
C ILE A 618 -10.01 6.95 104.04
N ILE A 619 -10.40 8.10 103.47
CA ILE A 619 -11.25 9.09 104.15
C ILE A 619 -12.65 8.52 104.40
N ALA A 620 -13.27 7.92 103.38
CA ALA A 620 -14.58 7.27 103.52
C ALA A 620 -14.56 6.17 104.59
N GLN A 621 -13.51 5.34 104.59
CA GLN A 621 -13.31 4.30 105.61
C GLN A 621 -13.14 4.90 107.01
N ARG A 622 -12.35 5.97 107.16
CA ARG A 622 -12.20 6.68 108.45
C ARG A 622 -13.51 7.29 108.93
N ASN A 623 -14.30 7.90 108.04
CA ASN A 623 -15.61 8.48 108.36
C ASN A 623 -16.61 7.40 108.78
N PHE A 624 -16.59 6.23 108.12
CA PHE A 624 -17.39 5.08 108.50
C PHE A 624 -16.98 4.55 109.87
N GLN A 625 -15.67 4.40 110.15
CA GLN A 625 -15.16 3.99 111.46
C GLN A 625 -15.55 4.97 112.57
N ALA A 626 -15.49 6.28 112.31
CA ALA A 626 -15.89 7.33 113.26
C ALA A 626 -17.41 7.29 113.55
N SER A 627 -18.23 7.11 112.50
CA SER A 627 -19.68 6.94 112.64
C SER A 627 -20.03 5.68 113.43
N ALA A 628 -19.37 4.56 113.15
CA ALA A 628 -19.54 3.31 113.88
C ALA A 628 -19.14 3.44 115.36
N LYS A 629 -18.05 4.17 115.67
CA LYS A 629 -17.64 4.42 117.06
C LYS A 629 -18.65 5.28 117.82
N THR A 630 -19.31 6.22 117.13
CA THR A 630 -20.39 7.03 117.71
C THR A 630 -21.59 6.15 118.09
N ILE A 631 -21.95 5.19 117.23
CA ILE A 631 -23.00 4.20 117.53
C ILE A 631 -22.58 3.32 118.72
N GLU A 632 -21.36 2.78 118.73
CA GLU A 632 -20.86 1.93 119.83
C GLU A 632 -20.86 2.67 121.18
N THR A 633 -20.45 3.93 121.17
CA THR A 633 -20.42 4.76 122.38
C THR A 633 -21.84 5.08 122.85
N THR A 634 -22.75 5.35 121.91
CA THR A 634 -24.18 5.54 122.20
C THR A 634 -24.76 4.27 122.82
N ASP A 635 -24.56 3.10 122.21
CA ASP A 635 -25.02 1.80 122.73
C ASP A 635 -24.49 1.52 124.14
N GLN A 636 -23.21 1.82 124.41
CA GLN A 636 -22.64 1.68 125.76
C GLN A 636 -23.31 2.60 126.78
N VAL A 637 -23.65 3.85 126.41
CA VAL A 637 -24.39 4.77 127.29
C VAL A 637 -25.82 4.27 127.50
N THR A 638 -26.53 3.82 126.46
CA THR A 638 -27.89 3.26 126.59
C THR A 638 -27.89 2.00 127.47
N GLN A 639 -26.90 1.11 127.30
CA GLN A 639 -26.75 -0.08 128.14
C GLN A 639 -26.44 0.28 129.60
N THR A 640 -25.67 1.34 129.84
CA THR A 640 -25.38 1.83 131.20
C THR A 640 -26.63 2.43 131.84
N ILE A 641 -27.46 3.16 131.08
CA ILE A 641 -28.77 3.66 131.54
C ILE A 641 -29.73 2.50 131.82
N LEU A 642 -29.75 1.44 131.01
CA LEU A 642 -30.59 0.25 131.24
C LEU A 642 -30.17 -0.58 132.45
N ASN A 643 -28.91 -0.50 132.86
CA ASN A 643 -28.34 -1.23 134.00
C ASN A 643 -28.34 -0.42 135.32
N LEU A 644 -28.78 0.84 135.28
CA LEU A 644 -29.07 1.70 136.44
C LEU A 644 -30.56 1.62 136.78
#